data_AF-X6M592-F1
#
_entry.id   AF-X6M592-F1
#
_cell.length_a   1.000
_cell.length_b   1.000
_cell.length_c   1.000
_cell.angle_alpha   90.00
_cell.angle_beta   90.00
_cell.angle_gamma   90.00
#
_symmetry.space_group_name_H-M   'P 1'
#
loop_
_entity.id
_entity.type
_entity.pdbx_description
1 polymer ?
#
loop_
_entity_poly.entity_id
_entity_poly.type
_entity_poly.pdbx_seq_one_letter_code
_entity_poly.pdbx_strand_id
1 'polypeptide(L)'
;MIEICLHILWNMLTYPNNIKYYQINSNILYNNLERKCKLLNVNANKLFVNMEYHLKQFGFEKRNDNNWYYNNNVQILQLWELIIYCIKKFNINIKKKKKNRYKTRIAIPKKVYMLDNKKWKEYEIVFDYEYRRIVLFDNSILHIQTLQIGNPKKLSLEFNVYIQYYNDFSEIETNCIKWACLILNNYWHFRMINWIEREDLSNCCSEFNSFHVTWKDYKMAIYKEPFNPYSTTLKQGLQHLTNKLQIIEHFLYGKDELICFECTFNKCKPSIPVIIGEDILLHQIYKHFPHYPIIQVYWEIETEFMIPYDRTILVKSNDVKEYKEMIISNEISKFDPLLFECDFHKLKLINNDLLAIKTSCNSKLKLLLHEVIKNGYLNDLITFEHIDINKKIKQEINFNENNADELIVNDNILTILNEIKKLYHNDIHKHMGYPLQLYHICAILLYCEKECSIEFIYNQIQFRHKKWIWFDICLYECISILNHHERREESEMELYCGLKRVRLENIEKCPKAGYFISYLITSDNLQFEQICRSDQGCILHFHPSMRRAPGIGSCDISWIIPYKKKGEILFSRSIWAYGYDENIYKQFASWNAKIEYEDEKTQTILLTWAVYDQFIDKILQISAIWNHSIDLNLIYLILHRCCSGNINETHDIMSTFQEWMANENNGQKYKARMDQFLERRCCNHYVNLIFIFLEESGKHTAIEIAGKCTITHGLPFVENDKKILPNGKP
;
A
#
# COMPACT_ATOMS: atom_id res chain seq x y z
N MET A 1 8.30 4.53 -39.76
CA MET A 1 9.57 5.16 -39.35
C MET A 1 10.12 4.49 -38.09
N ILE A 2 9.56 4.71 -36.88
CA ILE A 2 10.13 4.14 -35.64
C ILE A 2 10.27 2.60 -35.69
N GLU A 3 9.25 1.89 -36.19
CA GLU A 3 9.33 0.43 -36.42
C GLU A 3 10.53 0.03 -37.31
N ILE A 4 10.83 0.81 -38.35
CA ILE A 4 11.97 0.55 -39.24
C ILE A 4 13.29 0.86 -38.53
N CYS A 5 13.36 1.97 -37.76
CA CYS A 5 14.50 2.29 -36.93
C CYS A 5 14.81 1.17 -35.93
N LEU A 6 13.78 0.68 -35.23
CA LEU A 6 13.90 -0.42 -34.28
C LEU A 6 14.42 -1.68 -34.97
N HIS A 7 13.87 -2.03 -36.14
CA HIS A 7 14.34 -3.18 -36.90
C HIS A 7 15.83 -3.08 -37.29
N ILE A 8 16.28 -1.90 -37.75
CA ILE A 8 17.69 -1.65 -38.08
C ILE A 8 18.57 -1.82 -36.84
N LEU A 9 18.25 -1.09 -35.77
CA LEU A 9 19.02 -1.13 -34.52
C LEU A 9 19.03 -2.55 -33.93
N TRP A 10 17.93 -3.29 -34.03
CA TRP A 10 17.86 -4.68 -33.56
C TRP A 10 18.79 -5.59 -34.31
N ASN A 11 18.83 -5.50 -35.63
CA ASN A 11 19.69 -6.36 -36.42
C ASN A 11 21.17 -6.10 -36.11
N MET A 12 21.55 -4.83 -35.92
CA MET A 12 22.89 -4.47 -35.49
C MET A 12 23.23 -5.04 -34.12
N LEU A 13 22.27 -4.97 -33.20
CA LEU A 13 22.45 -5.36 -31.81
C LEU A 13 22.46 -6.89 -31.62
N THR A 14 21.66 -7.61 -32.42
CA THR A 14 21.57 -9.08 -32.41
C THR A 14 22.77 -9.71 -33.12
N TYR A 15 23.30 -9.03 -34.15
CA TYR A 15 24.41 -9.50 -34.96
C TYR A 15 25.56 -8.48 -34.99
N PRO A 16 26.21 -8.21 -33.84
CA PRO A 16 27.21 -7.14 -33.70
C PRO A 16 28.53 -7.41 -34.45
N ASN A 17 28.67 -8.57 -35.10
CA ASN A 17 29.83 -8.88 -35.94
C ASN A 17 29.48 -8.95 -37.43
N ASN A 18 28.20 -8.77 -37.79
CA ASN A 18 27.76 -8.91 -39.17
C ASN A 18 27.65 -7.53 -39.85
N ILE A 19 28.71 -7.19 -40.59
CA ILE A 19 28.87 -5.91 -41.30
C ILE A 19 27.70 -5.60 -42.24
N LYS A 20 26.97 -6.62 -42.74
CA LYS A 20 25.78 -6.42 -43.57
C LYS A 20 24.74 -5.52 -42.92
N TYR A 21 24.58 -5.59 -41.59
CA TYR A 21 23.61 -4.77 -40.87
C TYR A 21 24.10 -3.35 -40.58
N TYR A 22 25.35 -3.04 -40.93
CA TYR A 22 25.94 -1.70 -40.84
C TYR A 22 25.83 -0.92 -42.13
N GLN A 23 25.32 -1.55 -43.19
CA GLN A 23 25.05 -0.90 -44.47
C GLN A 23 23.56 -0.90 -44.76
N ILE A 24 22.98 0.28 -44.99
CA ILE A 24 21.59 0.43 -45.38
C ILE A 24 21.53 1.04 -46.77
N ASN A 25 20.98 0.28 -47.71
CA ASN A 25 20.73 0.79 -49.05
C ASN A 25 19.59 1.81 -49.01
N SER A 26 19.88 3.06 -49.42
CA SER A 26 18.92 4.17 -49.31
C SER A 26 17.67 3.95 -50.16
N ASN A 27 17.82 3.35 -51.35
CA ASN A 27 16.69 3.07 -52.24
C ASN A 27 15.79 1.97 -51.66
N ILE A 28 16.37 0.89 -51.11
CA ILE A 28 15.61 -0.17 -50.46
C ILE A 28 14.88 0.38 -49.23
N LEU A 29 15.54 1.22 -48.42
CA LEU A 29 14.93 1.86 -47.27
C LEU A 29 13.75 2.75 -47.68
N TYR A 30 13.92 3.58 -48.70
CA TYR A 30 12.87 4.45 -49.24
C TYR A 30 11.70 3.62 -49.76
N ASN A 31 11.94 2.59 -50.57
CA ASN A 31 10.90 1.73 -51.13
C ASN A 31 10.11 1.00 -50.04
N ASN A 32 10.79 0.48 -49.01
CA ASN A 32 10.15 -0.15 -47.86
C ASN A 32 9.28 0.84 -47.07
N LEU A 33 9.79 2.05 -46.85
CA LEU A 33 9.05 3.12 -46.19
C LEU A 33 7.84 3.53 -47.04
N GLU A 34 8.01 3.73 -48.33
CA GLU A 34 6.97 4.13 -49.28
C GLU A 34 5.83 3.11 -49.32
N ARG A 35 6.15 1.81 -49.40
CA ARG A 35 5.16 0.73 -49.35
C ARG A 35 4.31 0.79 -48.07
N LYS A 36 4.94 1.01 -46.91
CA LYS A 36 4.22 1.17 -45.64
C LYS A 36 3.42 2.48 -45.57
N CYS A 37 3.93 3.57 -46.16
CA CYS A 37 3.26 4.86 -46.19
C CYS A 37 2.01 4.84 -47.07
N LYS A 38 2.05 4.12 -48.20
CA LYS A 38 0.89 3.89 -49.08
C LYS A 38 -0.26 3.20 -48.32
N LEU A 39 0.05 2.18 -47.51
CA LEU A 39 -0.94 1.50 -46.67
C LEU A 39 -1.60 2.39 -45.62
N LEU A 40 -0.90 3.45 -45.18
CA LEU A 40 -1.36 4.35 -44.12
C LEU A 40 -1.83 5.72 -44.65
N ASN A 41 -1.82 5.92 -45.97
CA ASN A 41 -2.10 7.19 -46.64
C ASN A 41 -1.27 8.37 -46.10
N VAL A 42 0.06 8.18 -45.95
CA VAL A 42 0.99 9.21 -45.45
C VAL A 42 2.03 9.57 -46.50
N ASN A 43 2.50 10.82 -46.52
CA ASN A 43 3.55 11.28 -47.44
C ASN A 43 4.92 10.65 -47.09
N ALA A 44 5.41 9.78 -47.99
CA ALA A 44 6.66 9.04 -47.83
C ALA A 44 7.90 9.95 -47.83
N ASN A 45 7.96 10.96 -48.72
CA ASN A 45 9.10 11.89 -48.84
C ASN A 45 9.37 12.61 -47.52
N LYS A 46 8.31 13.16 -46.89
CA LYS A 46 8.43 13.85 -45.60
C LYS A 46 8.91 12.90 -44.49
N LEU A 47 8.42 11.66 -44.47
CA LEU A 47 8.86 10.66 -43.49
C LEU A 47 10.30 10.19 -43.75
N PHE A 48 10.74 10.17 -45.00
CA PHE A 48 12.08 9.75 -45.36
C PHE A 48 13.13 10.75 -44.86
N VAL A 49 12.92 12.06 -45.03
CA VAL A 49 13.81 13.10 -44.47
C VAL A 49 13.99 12.93 -42.95
N ASN A 50 12.89 12.65 -42.24
CA ASN A 50 12.96 12.37 -40.80
C ASN A 50 13.69 11.05 -40.48
N MET A 51 13.56 10.04 -41.33
CA MET A 51 14.29 8.77 -41.20
C MET A 51 15.80 9.00 -41.36
N GLU A 52 16.21 9.78 -42.38
CA GLU A 52 17.61 10.15 -42.60
C GLU A 52 18.19 10.92 -41.41
N TYR A 53 17.41 11.87 -40.85
CA TYR A 53 17.79 12.55 -39.61
C TYR A 53 18.02 11.56 -38.46
N HIS A 54 17.12 10.59 -38.28
CA HIS A 54 17.27 9.57 -37.24
C HIS A 54 18.48 8.67 -37.44
N LEU A 55 18.78 8.26 -38.68
CA LEU A 55 19.97 7.47 -38.99
C LEU A 55 21.24 8.24 -38.63
N LYS A 56 21.33 9.54 -38.96
CA LYS A 56 22.46 10.39 -38.52
C LYS A 56 22.59 10.44 -37.00
N GLN A 57 21.47 10.62 -36.29
CA GLN A 57 21.46 10.64 -34.82
C GLN A 57 21.91 9.31 -34.19
N PHE A 58 21.71 8.19 -34.89
CA PHE A 58 22.20 6.89 -34.42
C PHE A 58 23.69 6.69 -34.68
N GLY A 59 24.32 7.50 -35.52
CA GLY A 59 25.72 7.38 -35.91
C GLY A 59 25.93 6.82 -37.33
N PHE A 60 24.89 6.73 -38.15
CA PHE A 60 25.06 6.39 -39.56
C PHE A 60 25.52 7.61 -40.38
N GLU A 61 26.45 7.37 -41.28
CA GLU A 61 26.96 8.35 -42.24
C GLU A 61 26.52 7.98 -43.66
N LYS A 62 26.10 8.98 -44.43
CA LYS A 62 25.76 8.79 -45.84
C LYS A 62 27.02 8.98 -46.69
N ARG A 63 27.36 8.00 -47.53
CA ARG A 63 28.54 8.05 -48.41
C ARG A 63 28.16 8.43 -49.85
N ASN A 64 29.18 8.57 -50.71
CA ASN A 64 29.06 9.01 -52.11
C ASN A 64 28.14 8.12 -52.97
N ASP A 65 27.98 6.84 -52.60
CA ASP A 65 27.06 5.90 -53.26
C ASP A 65 25.59 6.08 -52.81
N ASN A 66 25.30 7.13 -52.05
CA ASN A 66 24.03 7.46 -51.41
C ASN A 66 23.53 6.43 -50.39
N ASN A 67 24.33 5.42 -50.01
CA ASN A 67 23.97 4.47 -48.97
C ASN A 67 24.44 4.94 -47.58
N TRP A 68 23.84 4.37 -46.54
CA TRP A 68 24.15 4.68 -45.15
C TRP A 68 25.05 3.62 -44.55
N TYR A 69 26.07 4.05 -43.81
CA TYR A 69 27.08 3.20 -43.20
C TYR A 69 27.23 3.52 -41.72
N TYR A 70 27.30 2.50 -40.89
CA TYR A 70 27.65 2.63 -39.47
C TYR A 70 29.15 2.42 -39.29
N ASN A 71 29.79 3.19 -38.39
CA ASN A 71 31.22 3.05 -38.13
C ASN A 71 31.56 1.66 -37.52
N ASN A 72 32.73 1.11 -37.84
CA ASN A 72 33.11 -0.29 -37.53
C ASN A 72 33.25 -0.59 -36.03
N ASN A 73 33.32 0.41 -35.16
CA ASN A 73 33.38 0.22 -33.70
C ASN A 73 31.99 0.36 -33.08
N VAL A 74 31.18 -0.70 -33.19
CA VAL A 74 29.85 -0.73 -32.57
C VAL A 74 29.97 -0.83 -31.05
N GLN A 75 29.54 0.21 -30.36
CA GLN A 75 29.38 0.17 -28.91
C GLN A 75 27.98 -0.36 -28.58
N ILE A 76 27.91 -1.62 -28.13
CA ILE A 76 26.64 -2.30 -27.78
C ILE A 76 25.82 -1.46 -26.80
N LEU A 77 26.47 -0.85 -25.81
CA LEU A 77 25.82 0.00 -24.83
C LEU A 77 25.13 1.22 -25.47
N GLN A 78 25.81 1.89 -26.41
CA GLN A 78 25.21 3.01 -27.15
C GLN A 78 24.02 2.56 -28.00
N LEU A 79 24.11 1.42 -28.68
CA LEU A 79 22.99 0.87 -29.45
C LEU A 79 21.80 0.53 -28.55
N TRP A 80 22.06 -0.02 -27.35
CA TRP A 80 21.04 -0.32 -26.36
C TRP A 80 20.33 0.95 -25.87
N GLU A 81 21.07 2.01 -25.56
CA GLU A 81 20.50 3.31 -25.19
C GLU A 81 19.62 3.91 -26.29
N LEU A 82 20.06 3.82 -27.55
CA LEU A 82 19.29 4.26 -28.72
C LEU A 82 18.00 3.45 -28.91
N ILE A 83 18.06 2.15 -28.61
CA ILE A 83 16.91 1.25 -28.64
C ILE A 83 15.91 1.61 -27.56
N ILE A 84 16.36 1.80 -26.32
CA ILE A 84 15.54 2.27 -25.22
C ILE A 84 14.88 3.60 -25.60
N TYR A 85 15.64 4.53 -26.18
CA TYR A 85 15.11 5.81 -26.67
C TYR A 85 14.01 5.62 -27.72
N CYS A 86 14.24 4.78 -28.72
CA CYS A 86 13.27 4.51 -29.78
C CYS A 86 11.98 3.88 -29.23
N ILE A 87 12.10 2.89 -28.35
CA ILE A 87 10.94 2.20 -27.75
C ILE A 87 10.17 3.15 -26.83
N LYS A 88 10.86 3.95 -26.00
CA LYS A 88 10.21 4.99 -25.19
C LYS A 88 9.44 5.97 -26.06
N LYS A 89 10.03 6.47 -27.16
CA LYS A 89 9.38 7.38 -28.11
C LYS A 89 8.18 6.73 -28.80
N PHE A 90 8.30 5.46 -29.18
CA PHE A 90 7.21 4.67 -29.76
C PHE A 90 6.02 4.54 -28.79
N ASN A 91 6.31 4.13 -27.56
CA ASN A 91 5.31 3.93 -26.51
C ASN A 91 4.60 5.24 -26.15
N ILE A 92 5.33 6.37 -26.10
CA ILE A 92 4.74 7.70 -25.91
C ILE A 92 3.74 8.02 -27.04
N ASN A 93 4.08 7.72 -28.30
CA ASN A 93 3.21 7.98 -29.43
C ASN A 93 1.96 7.08 -29.44
N ILE A 94 2.09 5.80 -29.06
CA ILE A 94 0.95 4.91 -28.85
C ILE A 94 0.04 5.46 -27.75
N LYS A 95 0.62 5.85 -26.60
CA LYS A 95 -0.13 6.44 -25.48
C LYS A 95 -0.88 7.71 -25.90
N LYS A 96 -0.28 8.57 -26.74
CA LYS A 96 -0.96 9.76 -27.29
C LYS A 96 -2.14 9.41 -28.20
N LYS A 97 -2.06 8.34 -29.00
CA LYS A 97 -3.17 7.88 -29.85
C LYS A 97 -4.28 7.17 -29.05
N LYS A 98 -3.90 6.41 -28.01
CA LYS A 98 -4.84 5.71 -27.11
C LYS A 98 -5.44 6.62 -26.01
N LYS A 99 -4.97 7.87 -25.88
CA LYS A 99 -5.42 8.83 -24.85
C LYS A 99 -6.94 9.11 -24.86
N ASN A 100 -7.63 8.81 -25.96
CA ASN A 100 -9.09 8.91 -26.05
C ASN A 100 -9.84 7.72 -25.44
N ARG A 101 -9.15 6.67 -24.94
CA ARG A 101 -9.83 5.52 -24.33
C ARG A 101 -9.48 5.25 -22.86
N TYR A 102 -8.24 5.41 -22.36
CA TYR A 102 -7.94 5.17 -20.93
C TYR A 102 -6.77 6.01 -20.36
N LYS A 103 -6.87 6.39 -19.07
CA LYS A 103 -6.04 7.40 -18.37
C LYS A 103 -4.83 6.86 -17.58
N THR A 104 -4.50 5.57 -17.58
CA THR A 104 -3.44 5.05 -16.68
C THR A 104 -2.04 5.04 -17.28
N ARG A 105 -1.08 5.63 -16.54
CA ARG A 105 0.36 5.50 -16.81
C ARG A 105 0.86 4.25 -16.10
N ILE A 106 1.01 3.15 -16.84
CA ILE A 106 1.83 2.01 -16.37
C ILE A 106 3.30 2.44 -16.44
N ALA A 107 4.01 2.32 -15.32
CA ALA A 107 5.46 2.47 -15.30
C ALA A 107 6.05 1.16 -15.85
N ILE A 108 7.02 1.28 -16.76
CA ILE A 108 7.68 0.09 -17.31
C ILE A 108 8.87 -0.16 -16.39
N PRO A 109 9.00 -1.35 -15.77
CA PRO A 109 10.18 -1.68 -14.98
C PRO A 109 11.43 -1.48 -15.83
N LYS A 110 12.45 -0.84 -15.28
CA LYS A 110 13.73 -0.64 -16.01
C LYS A 110 14.64 -1.86 -15.87
N LYS A 111 14.60 -2.49 -14.70
CA LYS A 111 15.44 -3.61 -14.32
C LYS A 111 14.59 -4.72 -13.71
N VAL A 112 14.99 -5.96 -13.90
CA VAL A 112 14.39 -7.15 -13.30
C VAL A 112 15.47 -8.16 -12.95
N TYR A 113 15.24 -8.97 -11.93
CA TYR A 113 16.04 -10.18 -11.71
C TYR A 113 15.31 -11.35 -12.33
N MET A 114 15.97 -12.04 -13.27
CA MET A 114 15.43 -13.24 -13.89
C MET A 114 16.30 -14.44 -13.49
N LEU A 115 15.65 -15.58 -13.24
CA LEU A 115 16.34 -16.84 -13.00
C LEU A 115 16.88 -17.38 -14.34
N ASP A 116 18.19 -17.35 -14.52
CA ASP A 116 18.88 -17.89 -15.69
C ASP A 116 19.93 -18.91 -15.23
N ASN A 117 19.84 -20.13 -15.76
CA ASN A 117 20.74 -21.24 -15.39
C ASN A 117 20.85 -21.46 -13.86
N LYS A 118 19.70 -21.46 -13.16
CA LYS A 118 19.58 -21.58 -11.69
C LYS A 118 20.24 -20.45 -10.88
N LYS A 119 20.62 -19.35 -11.53
CA LYS A 119 21.18 -18.16 -10.87
C LYS A 119 20.33 -16.94 -11.18
N TRP A 120 20.09 -16.11 -10.18
CA TRP A 120 19.41 -14.84 -10.38
C TRP A 120 20.38 -13.84 -11.00
N LYS A 121 20.01 -13.26 -12.14
CA LYS A 121 20.78 -12.23 -12.83
C LYS A 121 19.93 -10.99 -13.04
N GLU A 122 20.53 -9.83 -12.85
CA GLU A 122 19.90 -8.54 -13.14
C GLU A 122 19.97 -8.26 -14.64
N TYR A 123 18.83 -7.87 -15.22
CA TYR A 123 18.73 -7.44 -16.61
C TYR A 123 18.04 -6.09 -16.68
N GLU A 124 18.51 -5.23 -17.59
CA GLU A 124 17.64 -4.17 -18.09
C GLU A 124 16.61 -4.75 -19.06
N ILE A 125 15.37 -4.29 -18.98
CA ILE A 125 14.24 -4.91 -19.69
C ILE A 125 13.53 -3.91 -20.60
N VAL A 126 13.14 -4.37 -21.78
CA VAL A 126 12.31 -3.61 -22.71
C VAL A 126 11.25 -4.49 -23.38
N PHE A 127 10.05 -3.95 -23.53
CA PHE A 127 8.91 -4.63 -24.17
C PHE A 127 8.81 -4.25 -25.65
N ASP A 128 8.85 -5.26 -26.50
CA ASP A 128 8.62 -5.15 -27.93
C ASP A 128 7.26 -5.80 -28.26
N TYR A 129 6.19 -5.04 -28.07
CA TYR A 129 4.81 -5.46 -28.34
C TYR A 129 4.56 -5.77 -29.82
N GLU A 130 5.37 -5.20 -30.71
CA GLU A 130 5.23 -5.41 -32.15
C GLU A 130 5.67 -6.82 -32.56
N TYR A 131 6.77 -7.29 -31.99
CA TYR A 131 7.28 -8.66 -32.20
C TYR A 131 6.92 -9.62 -31.06
N ARG A 132 6.07 -9.19 -30.12
CA ARG A 132 5.57 -10.00 -28.98
C ARG A 132 6.68 -10.66 -28.17
N ARG A 133 7.71 -9.87 -27.84
CA ARG A 133 8.87 -10.34 -27.08
C ARG A 133 9.28 -9.35 -25.99
N ILE A 134 9.93 -9.89 -24.98
CA ILE A 134 10.63 -9.13 -23.95
C ILE A 134 12.11 -9.23 -24.26
N VAL A 135 12.82 -8.11 -24.21
CA VAL A 135 14.26 -8.08 -24.44
C VAL A 135 14.97 -7.72 -23.16
N LEU A 136 16.00 -8.51 -22.87
CA LEU A 136 16.82 -8.44 -21.67
C LEU A 136 18.24 -8.07 -22.09
N PHE A 137 18.80 -7.07 -21.41
CA PHE A 137 20.18 -6.65 -21.57
C PHE A 137 20.95 -6.90 -20.29
N ASP A 138 21.97 -7.75 -20.38
CA ASP A 138 22.92 -8.02 -19.33
C ASP A 138 24.07 -7.01 -19.45
N ASN A 139 24.06 -6.01 -18.56
CA ASN A 139 25.07 -4.95 -18.57
C ASN A 139 26.47 -5.46 -18.17
N SER A 140 26.57 -6.61 -17.48
CA SER A 140 27.86 -7.12 -16.99
C SER A 140 28.72 -7.71 -18.11
N ILE A 141 28.08 -8.33 -19.10
CA ILE A 141 28.73 -8.97 -20.25
C ILE A 141 28.31 -8.33 -21.58
N LEU A 142 27.55 -7.24 -21.54
CA LEU A 142 27.00 -6.54 -22.72
C LEU A 142 26.28 -7.49 -23.67
N HIS A 143 25.49 -8.41 -23.12
CA HIS A 143 24.80 -9.46 -23.87
C HIS A 143 23.29 -9.25 -23.88
N ILE A 144 22.65 -9.70 -24.96
CA ILE A 144 21.20 -9.53 -25.15
C ILE A 144 20.53 -10.85 -25.35
N GLN A 145 19.41 -11.00 -24.64
CA GLN A 145 18.55 -12.16 -24.75
C GLN A 145 17.12 -11.70 -25.05
N THR A 146 16.40 -12.49 -25.83
CA THR A 146 14.99 -12.24 -26.13
C THR A 146 14.13 -13.37 -25.60
N LEU A 147 13.11 -13.02 -24.82
CA LEU A 147 12.04 -13.94 -24.42
C LEU A 147 10.88 -13.77 -25.41
N GLN A 148 10.66 -14.78 -26.25
CA GLN A 148 9.57 -14.78 -27.21
C GLN A 148 8.27 -15.18 -26.50
N ILE A 149 7.42 -14.20 -26.18
CA ILE A 149 6.20 -14.41 -25.38
C ILE A 149 5.04 -14.91 -26.25
N GLY A 150 4.99 -14.46 -27.51
CA GLY A 150 3.94 -14.77 -28.47
C GLY A 150 4.45 -15.08 -29.86
N ASN A 151 3.56 -15.32 -30.81
CA ASN A 151 3.87 -15.45 -32.22
C ASN A 151 4.22 -14.07 -32.81
N PRO A 152 5.43 -13.87 -33.35
CA PRO A 152 5.82 -12.58 -33.92
C PRO A 152 4.99 -12.18 -35.16
N LYS A 153 4.23 -13.12 -35.76
CA LYS A 153 3.33 -12.84 -36.88
C LYS A 153 2.01 -12.28 -36.33
N LYS A 154 1.81 -10.96 -36.48
CA LYS A 154 0.67 -10.14 -36.01
C LYS A 154 -0.77 -10.65 -36.26
N LEU A 155 -0.99 -11.74 -36.99
CA LEU A 155 -2.30 -12.16 -37.49
C LEU A 155 -3.04 -13.16 -36.59
N SER A 156 -2.38 -13.78 -35.62
CA SER A 156 -3.07 -14.69 -34.68
C SER A 156 -3.53 -13.97 -33.42
N LEU A 157 -4.78 -14.21 -33.03
CA LEU A 157 -5.24 -13.97 -31.66
C LEU A 157 -4.37 -14.74 -30.69
N GLU A 158 -4.04 -14.14 -29.55
CA GLU A 158 -3.20 -14.79 -28.55
C GLU A 158 -3.78 -14.68 -27.15
N PHE A 159 -3.78 -15.82 -26.49
CA PHE A 159 -4.32 -16.01 -25.15
C PHE A 159 -3.37 -16.82 -24.26
N ASN A 160 -2.12 -16.98 -24.70
CA ASN A 160 -1.15 -17.90 -24.09
C ASN A 160 -0.23 -17.22 -23.08
N VAL A 161 -0.48 -15.94 -22.75
CA VAL A 161 0.20 -15.29 -21.64
C VAL A 161 -0.43 -15.78 -20.35
N TYR A 162 0.37 -16.47 -19.55
CA TYR A 162 0.00 -16.89 -18.20
C TYR A 162 0.91 -16.21 -17.19
N ILE A 163 0.33 -15.64 -16.15
CA ILE A 163 1.06 -14.92 -15.11
C ILE A 163 0.66 -15.49 -13.76
N GLN A 164 1.64 -15.99 -13.02
CA GLN A 164 1.45 -16.48 -11.66
C GLN A 164 2.29 -15.65 -10.71
N TYR A 165 1.70 -15.21 -9.61
CA TYR A 165 2.43 -14.56 -8.53
C TYR A 165 2.87 -15.60 -7.50
N TYR A 166 3.96 -15.30 -6.83
CA TYR A 166 4.33 -15.94 -5.56
C TYR A 166 5.21 -14.96 -4.76
N ASN A 167 5.36 -15.23 -3.48
CA ASN A 167 6.30 -14.52 -2.62
C ASN A 167 7.41 -15.48 -2.24
N ASP A 168 8.67 -15.05 -2.35
CA ASP A 168 9.83 -15.82 -1.93
C ASP A 168 10.44 -15.18 -0.68
N PHE A 169 10.36 -15.93 0.42
CA PHE A 169 10.79 -15.54 1.76
C PHE A 169 12.00 -16.36 2.23
N SER A 170 12.64 -17.12 1.33
CA SER A 170 13.78 -17.98 1.68
C SER A 170 14.99 -17.21 2.23
N GLU A 171 15.13 -15.93 1.88
CA GLU A 171 16.22 -15.05 2.31
C GLU A 171 15.86 -14.13 3.49
N ILE A 172 14.67 -14.29 4.11
CA ILE A 172 14.25 -13.46 5.26
C ILE A 172 15.20 -13.62 6.43
N GLU A 173 15.50 -14.87 6.81
CA GLU A 173 16.30 -15.17 8.01
C GLU A 173 17.78 -14.81 7.84
N THR A 174 18.30 -14.81 6.60
CA THR A 174 19.71 -14.54 6.35
C THR A 174 19.99 -13.10 5.94
N ASN A 175 19.11 -12.50 5.12
CA ASN A 175 19.35 -11.21 4.48
C ASN A 175 18.30 -10.14 4.82
N CYS A 176 17.24 -10.50 5.55
CA CYS A 176 16.08 -9.63 5.81
C CYS A 176 15.36 -9.18 4.51
N ILE A 177 15.35 -10.02 3.47
CA ILE A 177 14.77 -9.69 2.17
C ILE A 177 13.53 -10.51 1.89
N LYS A 178 12.47 -9.82 1.45
CA LYS A 178 11.26 -10.43 0.86
C LYS A 178 11.25 -10.16 -0.63
N TRP A 179 11.07 -11.20 -1.42
CA TRP A 179 11.00 -11.07 -2.88
C TRP A 179 9.55 -11.17 -3.36
N ALA A 180 9.11 -10.15 -4.11
CA ALA A 180 7.87 -10.20 -4.86
C ALA A 180 8.17 -10.87 -6.21
N CYS A 181 7.62 -12.05 -6.44
CA CYS A 181 8.00 -12.88 -7.59
C CYS A 181 6.85 -13.08 -8.58
N LEU A 182 7.22 -13.30 -9.84
CA LEU A 182 6.32 -13.53 -10.95
C LEU A 182 6.87 -14.66 -11.83
N ILE A 183 6.00 -15.60 -12.20
CA ILE A 183 6.27 -16.62 -13.23
C ILE A 183 5.50 -16.24 -14.48
N LEU A 184 6.20 -16.09 -15.59
CA LEU A 184 5.63 -15.83 -16.91
C LEU A 184 5.65 -17.11 -17.74
N ASN A 185 4.48 -17.48 -18.26
CA ASN A 185 4.24 -18.65 -19.11
C ASN A 185 4.76 -19.97 -18.52
N ASN A 186 4.85 -20.11 -17.19
CA ASN A 186 5.38 -21.29 -16.48
C ASN A 186 6.89 -21.57 -16.68
N TYR A 187 7.64 -20.67 -17.33
CA TYR A 187 9.06 -20.90 -17.64
C TYR A 187 9.98 -19.82 -17.09
N TRP A 188 9.59 -18.55 -17.19
CA TRP A 188 10.46 -17.44 -16.82
C TRP A 188 10.10 -16.93 -15.43
N HIS A 189 11.03 -17.14 -14.50
CA HIS A 189 10.89 -16.69 -13.13
C HIS A 189 11.56 -15.33 -12.97
N PHE A 190 10.81 -14.38 -12.46
CA PHE A 190 11.26 -13.04 -12.11
C PHE A 190 11.11 -12.83 -10.61
N ARG A 191 12.02 -12.04 -10.04
CA ARG A 191 11.90 -11.52 -8.67
C ARG A 191 12.23 -10.04 -8.62
N MET A 192 11.55 -9.33 -7.73
CA MET A 192 11.75 -7.90 -7.47
C MET A 192 11.73 -7.65 -5.98
N ILE A 193 12.47 -6.61 -5.56
CA ILE A 193 12.46 -6.16 -4.16
C ILE A 193 11.11 -5.49 -3.86
N ASN A 194 10.57 -4.74 -4.83
CA ASN A 194 9.32 -4.01 -4.68
C ASN A 194 8.16 -4.72 -5.39
N TRP A 195 7.05 -4.90 -4.68
CA TRP A 195 5.80 -5.43 -5.21
C TRP A 195 5.21 -4.58 -6.35
N ILE A 196 5.42 -3.25 -6.32
CA ILE A 196 4.97 -2.34 -7.38
C ILE A 196 5.64 -2.72 -8.71
N GLU A 197 6.94 -3.05 -8.69
CA GLU A 197 7.65 -3.46 -9.91
C GLU A 197 7.14 -4.81 -10.44
N ARG A 198 6.77 -5.75 -9.55
CA ARG A 198 6.08 -7.00 -9.92
C ARG A 198 4.79 -6.73 -10.67
N GLU A 199 3.98 -5.82 -10.16
CA GLU A 199 2.69 -5.48 -10.73
C GLU A 199 2.79 -4.70 -12.04
N ASP A 200 3.73 -3.76 -12.11
CA ASP A 200 4.09 -3.07 -13.34
C ASP A 200 4.58 -4.05 -14.41
N LEU A 201 5.42 -5.03 -14.03
CA LEU A 201 5.83 -6.11 -14.93
C LEU A 201 4.61 -6.92 -15.40
N SER A 202 3.77 -7.38 -14.47
CA SER A 202 2.56 -8.15 -14.77
C SER A 202 1.64 -7.40 -15.73
N ASN A 203 1.41 -6.12 -15.47
CA ASN A 203 0.57 -5.27 -16.31
C ASN A 203 1.13 -5.12 -17.72
N CYS A 204 2.46 -4.97 -17.86
CA CYS A 204 3.14 -4.95 -19.15
C CYS A 204 3.04 -6.29 -19.88
N CYS A 205 3.28 -7.41 -19.19
CA CYS A 205 3.16 -8.75 -19.76
C CYS A 205 1.72 -9.06 -20.21
N SER A 206 0.72 -8.61 -19.45
CA SER A 206 -0.70 -8.84 -19.77
C SER A 206 -1.12 -8.20 -21.10
N GLU A 207 -0.46 -7.12 -21.54
CA GLU A 207 -0.75 -6.46 -22.82
C GLU A 207 -0.38 -7.30 -24.06
N PHE A 208 0.35 -8.40 -23.89
CA PHE A 208 0.57 -9.35 -24.98
C PHE A 208 -0.70 -10.17 -25.28
N ASN A 209 -1.64 -10.35 -24.34
CA ASN A 209 -2.89 -11.06 -24.63
C ASN A 209 -3.89 -10.19 -25.40
N SER A 210 -4.70 -10.82 -26.25
CA SER A 210 -5.81 -10.16 -26.96
C SER A 210 -6.98 -9.84 -26.03
N PHE A 211 -7.20 -10.66 -25.01
CA PHE A 211 -8.26 -10.49 -24.01
C PHE A 211 -7.63 -10.35 -22.63
N HIS A 212 -8.03 -9.30 -21.90
CA HIS A 212 -7.63 -9.13 -20.50
C HIS A 212 -8.73 -8.47 -19.67
N VAL A 213 -8.85 -8.93 -18.43
CA VAL A 213 -9.69 -8.34 -17.40
C VAL A 213 -8.90 -7.23 -16.72
N THR A 214 -9.56 -6.11 -16.45
CA THR A 214 -9.05 -5.06 -15.59
C THR A 214 -9.87 -4.97 -14.33
N TRP A 215 -9.23 -4.67 -13.23
CA TRP A 215 -9.88 -4.51 -11.93
C TRP A 215 -9.11 -3.48 -11.12
N LYS A 216 -9.71 -3.02 -10.03
CA LYS A 216 -9.11 -2.09 -9.09
C LYS A 216 -9.02 -2.70 -7.72
N ASP A 217 -7.92 -2.45 -7.02
CA ASP A 217 -7.87 -2.70 -5.59
C ASP A 217 -8.54 -1.54 -4.82
N TYR A 218 -8.59 -1.67 -3.49
CA TYR A 218 -9.10 -0.63 -2.60
C TYR A 218 -8.28 0.68 -2.64
N LYS A 219 -7.03 0.64 -3.12
CA LYS A 219 -6.17 1.81 -3.34
C LYS A 219 -6.37 2.44 -4.72
N MET A 220 -7.37 1.97 -5.49
CA MET A 220 -7.70 2.41 -6.84
C MET A 220 -6.57 2.15 -7.87
N ALA A 221 -5.59 1.33 -7.55
CA ALA A 221 -4.58 0.86 -8.48
C ALA A 221 -5.24 -0.05 -9.52
N ILE A 222 -4.90 0.15 -10.80
CA ILE A 222 -5.51 -0.62 -11.89
C ILE A 222 -4.60 -1.78 -12.27
N TYR A 223 -5.18 -2.97 -12.23
CA TYR A 223 -4.54 -4.22 -12.59
C TYR A 223 -5.04 -4.75 -13.91
N LYS A 224 -4.20 -5.52 -14.60
CA LYS A 224 -4.53 -6.26 -15.80
C LYS A 224 -4.28 -7.74 -15.58
N GLU A 225 -5.25 -8.55 -15.96
CA GLU A 225 -5.18 -10.00 -15.90
C GLU A 225 -5.40 -10.61 -17.28
N PRO A 226 -4.41 -11.35 -17.82
CA PRO A 226 -4.56 -12.02 -19.09
C PRO A 226 -5.36 -13.31 -18.90
N PHE A 227 -6.46 -13.47 -19.63
CA PHE A 227 -7.23 -14.72 -19.64
C PHE A 227 -7.43 -15.23 -21.06
N ASN A 228 -7.61 -16.54 -21.18
CA ASN A 228 -8.11 -17.13 -22.42
C ASN A 228 -9.63 -17.27 -22.34
N PRO A 229 -10.39 -16.43 -23.05
CA PRO A 229 -11.84 -16.42 -22.88
C PRO A 229 -12.49 -17.74 -23.36
N TYR A 230 -11.81 -18.51 -24.19
CA TYR A 230 -12.31 -19.79 -24.74
C TYR A 230 -12.10 -20.97 -23.79
N SER A 231 -11.26 -20.85 -22.77
CA SER A 231 -10.96 -21.94 -21.84
C SER A 231 -11.16 -21.59 -20.36
N THR A 232 -11.27 -20.29 -20.03
CA THR A 232 -11.47 -19.83 -18.65
C THR A 232 -12.96 -19.59 -18.39
N THR A 233 -13.49 -20.19 -17.33
CA THR A 233 -14.83 -19.87 -16.80
C THR A 233 -14.81 -18.63 -15.92
N LEU A 234 -15.97 -18.01 -15.70
CA LEU A 234 -16.07 -16.89 -14.76
C LEU A 234 -15.57 -17.28 -13.37
N LYS A 235 -15.98 -18.44 -12.85
CA LYS A 235 -15.53 -19.01 -11.57
C LYS A 235 -14.01 -19.13 -11.48
N GLN A 236 -13.38 -19.71 -12.51
CA GLN A 236 -11.93 -19.85 -12.57
C GLN A 236 -11.22 -18.49 -12.59
N GLY A 237 -11.76 -17.52 -13.33
CA GLY A 237 -11.23 -16.16 -13.37
C GLY A 237 -11.31 -15.45 -12.02
N LEU A 238 -12.46 -15.54 -11.34
CA LEU A 238 -12.67 -14.97 -10.00
C LEU A 238 -11.76 -15.62 -8.95
N GLN A 239 -11.64 -16.96 -8.96
CA GLN A 239 -10.73 -17.68 -8.08
C GLN A 239 -9.26 -17.28 -8.31
N HIS A 240 -8.85 -17.13 -9.58
CA HIS A 240 -7.50 -16.67 -9.92
C HIS A 240 -7.21 -15.28 -9.35
N LEU A 241 -8.15 -14.34 -9.49
CA LEU A 241 -8.00 -12.99 -8.91
C LEU A 241 -7.95 -13.03 -7.38
N THR A 242 -8.78 -13.86 -6.75
CA THR A 242 -8.78 -14.06 -5.29
C THR A 242 -7.41 -14.53 -4.80
N ASN A 243 -6.85 -15.58 -5.41
CA ASN A 243 -5.54 -16.13 -5.06
C ASN A 243 -4.43 -15.08 -5.29
N LYS A 244 -4.53 -14.32 -6.38
CA LYS A 244 -3.55 -13.27 -6.71
C LYS A 244 -3.56 -12.14 -5.68
N LEU A 245 -4.74 -11.70 -5.27
CA LEU A 245 -4.93 -10.69 -4.23
C LEU A 245 -4.41 -11.16 -2.88
N GLN A 246 -4.66 -12.42 -2.50
CA GLN A 246 -4.12 -13.02 -1.28
C GLN A 246 -2.58 -12.93 -1.25
N ILE A 247 -1.91 -13.20 -2.37
CA ILE A 247 -0.44 -13.11 -2.47
C ILE A 247 0.05 -11.66 -2.34
N ILE A 248 -0.71 -10.69 -2.88
CA ILE A 248 -0.40 -9.25 -2.73
C ILE A 248 -0.56 -8.82 -1.27
N GLU A 249 -1.70 -9.09 -0.67
CA GLU A 249 -2.03 -8.71 0.71
C GLU A 249 -1.09 -9.38 1.73
N HIS A 250 -0.70 -10.63 1.48
CA HIS A 250 0.28 -11.34 2.31
C HIS A 250 1.65 -10.66 2.23
N PHE A 251 2.10 -10.27 1.04
CA PHE A 251 3.40 -9.58 0.89
C PHE A 251 3.42 -8.22 1.60
N LEU A 252 2.34 -7.45 1.47
CA LEU A 252 2.24 -6.08 1.95
C LEU A 252 2.02 -5.99 3.45
N TYR A 253 1.08 -6.77 3.96
CA TYR A 253 0.56 -6.62 5.31
C TYR A 253 0.70 -7.89 6.15
N GLY A 254 1.07 -9.03 5.57
CA GLY A 254 1.01 -10.32 6.25
C GLY A 254 -0.41 -10.91 6.27
N LYS A 255 -1.35 -10.37 5.47
CA LYS A 255 -2.75 -10.80 5.40
C LYS A 255 -2.92 -11.91 4.37
N ASP A 256 -3.17 -13.13 4.80
CA ASP A 256 -3.39 -14.29 3.95
C ASP A 256 -4.74 -14.98 4.20
N GLU A 257 -5.54 -14.51 5.15
CA GLU A 257 -6.86 -15.09 5.40
C GLU A 257 -7.96 -14.28 4.71
N LEU A 258 -8.64 -14.88 3.74
CA LEU A 258 -9.74 -14.24 3.01
C LEU A 258 -10.99 -14.14 3.88
N ILE A 259 -11.53 -12.93 4.06
CA ILE A 259 -12.80 -12.68 4.75
C ILE A 259 -13.95 -12.73 3.76
N CYS A 260 -13.86 -11.94 2.69
CA CYS A 260 -14.89 -11.92 1.67
C CYS A 260 -14.29 -11.57 0.31
N PHE A 261 -14.87 -12.13 -0.74
CA PHE A 261 -14.62 -11.78 -2.13
C PHE A 261 -15.96 -11.66 -2.83
N GLU A 262 -16.26 -10.49 -3.39
CA GLU A 262 -17.48 -10.25 -4.15
C GLU A 262 -17.15 -9.57 -5.47
N CYS A 263 -17.81 -10.00 -6.56
CA CYS A 263 -17.74 -9.32 -7.84
C CYS A 263 -19.10 -8.71 -8.16
N THR A 264 -19.17 -7.37 -8.20
CA THR A 264 -20.41 -6.65 -8.45
C THR A 264 -20.71 -6.62 -9.96
N PHE A 265 -21.36 -7.67 -10.46
CA PHE A 265 -21.59 -7.93 -11.88
C PHE A 265 -22.25 -6.78 -12.67
N ASN A 266 -23.19 -6.04 -12.07
CA ASN A 266 -23.84 -4.90 -12.70
C ASN A 266 -22.93 -3.66 -12.83
N LYS A 267 -21.89 -3.53 -12.00
CA LYS A 267 -20.87 -2.47 -12.08
C LYS A 267 -19.70 -2.82 -12.99
N CYS A 268 -19.56 -4.08 -13.38
CA CYS A 268 -18.58 -4.53 -14.38
C CYS A 268 -18.82 -3.84 -15.73
N LYS A 269 -17.77 -3.68 -16.55
CA LYS A 269 -17.86 -3.05 -17.87
C LYS A 269 -17.22 -3.92 -18.96
N PRO A 270 -18.01 -4.51 -19.87
CA PRO A 270 -19.46 -4.52 -19.87
C PRO A 270 -20.02 -5.33 -18.68
N SER A 271 -21.29 -5.10 -18.34
CA SER A 271 -21.93 -5.77 -17.21
C SER A 271 -22.03 -7.27 -17.45
N ILE A 272 -21.87 -8.04 -16.38
CA ILE A 272 -22.05 -9.49 -16.39
C ILE A 272 -23.52 -9.76 -16.01
N PRO A 273 -24.29 -10.54 -16.79
CA PRO A 273 -25.66 -10.87 -16.42
C PRO A 273 -25.72 -11.75 -15.15
N VAL A 274 -26.54 -11.36 -14.16
CA VAL A 274 -26.64 -12.05 -12.86
C VAL A 274 -27.23 -13.46 -12.96
N ILE A 275 -28.03 -13.74 -14.01
CA ILE A 275 -28.72 -15.03 -14.22
C ILE A 275 -27.73 -16.12 -14.71
N ILE A 276 -26.54 -15.72 -15.16
CA ILE A 276 -25.52 -16.61 -15.72
C ILE A 276 -24.74 -17.23 -14.55
N GLY A 277 -24.80 -18.56 -14.41
CA GLY A 277 -23.99 -19.28 -13.43
C GLY A 277 -22.49 -19.09 -13.67
N GLU A 278 -21.68 -19.19 -12.61
CA GLU A 278 -20.24 -18.90 -12.67
C GLU A 278 -19.42 -19.90 -13.50
N ASP A 279 -19.95 -21.09 -13.77
CA ASP A 279 -19.27 -22.12 -14.56
C ASP A 279 -19.29 -21.84 -16.08
N ILE A 280 -19.78 -20.68 -16.50
CA ILE A 280 -19.87 -20.26 -17.90
C ILE A 280 -18.54 -19.69 -18.39
N LEU A 281 -18.17 -20.01 -19.64
CA LEU A 281 -16.93 -19.52 -20.26
C LEU A 281 -17.00 -18.01 -20.47
N LEU A 282 -15.88 -17.30 -20.26
CA LEU A 282 -15.80 -15.86 -20.51
C LEU A 282 -16.15 -15.50 -21.95
N HIS A 283 -15.84 -16.39 -22.92
CA HIS A 283 -16.26 -16.24 -24.30
C HIS A 283 -17.78 -16.11 -24.43
N GLN A 284 -18.55 -16.93 -23.72
CA GLN A 284 -20.01 -16.90 -23.81
C GLN A 284 -20.58 -15.59 -23.25
N ILE A 285 -19.93 -15.02 -22.23
CA ILE A 285 -20.28 -13.72 -21.66
C ILE A 285 -19.96 -12.59 -22.65
N TYR A 286 -18.79 -12.61 -23.29
CA TYR A 286 -18.27 -11.44 -23.99
C TYR A 286 -18.33 -11.48 -25.53
N LYS A 287 -18.71 -12.61 -26.15
CA LYS A 287 -18.67 -12.80 -27.62
C LYS A 287 -19.45 -11.79 -28.46
N HIS A 288 -20.44 -11.12 -27.87
CA HIS A 288 -21.30 -10.16 -28.57
C HIS A 288 -20.82 -8.71 -28.49
N PHE A 289 -19.74 -8.42 -27.75
CA PHE A 289 -19.23 -7.06 -27.64
C PHE A 289 -18.33 -6.67 -28.81
N PRO A 290 -18.35 -5.39 -29.23
CA PRO A 290 -17.50 -4.91 -30.31
C PRO A 290 -16.02 -5.20 -30.06
N HIS A 291 -15.31 -5.57 -31.12
CA HIS A 291 -13.88 -5.91 -31.11
C HIS A 291 -13.50 -7.20 -30.36
N TYR A 292 -14.45 -7.96 -29.80
CA TYR A 292 -14.15 -9.29 -29.26
C TYR A 292 -13.49 -10.20 -30.33
N PRO A 293 -12.46 -10.99 -29.97
CA PRO A 293 -11.88 -11.18 -28.64
C PRO A 293 -10.76 -10.19 -28.27
N ILE A 294 -10.47 -9.21 -29.12
CA ILE A 294 -9.51 -8.13 -28.84
C ILE A 294 -10.20 -7.03 -28.02
N ILE A 295 -10.51 -7.35 -26.76
CA ILE A 295 -11.26 -6.47 -25.85
C ILE A 295 -10.63 -6.46 -24.46
N GLN A 296 -10.74 -5.31 -23.81
CA GLN A 296 -10.49 -5.16 -22.38
C GLN A 296 -11.84 -5.07 -21.68
N VAL A 297 -12.04 -5.89 -20.64
CA VAL A 297 -13.23 -5.83 -19.78
C VAL A 297 -12.83 -5.36 -18.39
N TYR A 298 -13.76 -4.82 -17.62
CA TYR A 298 -13.56 -4.36 -16.25
C TYR A 298 -14.43 -5.17 -15.30
N TRP A 299 -13.83 -5.73 -14.25
CA TRP A 299 -14.52 -6.37 -13.14
C TRP A 299 -14.45 -5.47 -11.91
N GLU A 300 -15.62 -5.18 -11.35
CA GLU A 300 -15.74 -4.49 -10.07
C GLU A 300 -15.67 -5.56 -8.98
N ILE A 301 -14.57 -5.60 -8.24
CA ILE A 301 -14.36 -6.58 -7.18
C ILE A 301 -14.19 -5.87 -5.83
N GLU A 302 -14.73 -6.48 -4.78
CA GLU A 302 -14.55 -6.08 -3.40
C GLU A 302 -13.94 -7.27 -2.65
N THR A 303 -12.84 -7.02 -1.95
CA THR A 303 -12.09 -8.07 -1.27
C THR A 303 -11.58 -7.58 0.07
N GLU A 304 -11.70 -8.41 1.08
CA GLU A 304 -11.14 -8.14 2.40
C GLU A 304 -10.35 -9.35 2.91
N PHE A 305 -9.19 -9.07 3.49
CA PHE A 305 -8.30 -10.06 4.08
C PHE A 305 -7.95 -9.65 5.51
N MET A 306 -7.63 -10.64 6.33
CA MET A 306 -7.15 -10.45 7.69
C MET A 306 -5.84 -11.17 7.96
N ILE A 307 -5.21 -10.79 9.07
CA ILE A 307 -4.12 -11.54 9.67
C ILE A 307 -4.74 -12.71 10.44
N PRO A 308 -4.29 -13.95 10.19
CA PRO A 308 -4.65 -15.12 11.01
C PRO A 308 -4.42 -14.85 12.49
N TYR A 309 -5.32 -15.34 13.35
CA TYR A 309 -5.25 -15.10 14.78
C TYR A 309 -3.90 -15.48 15.40
N ASP A 310 -3.32 -16.61 14.97
CA ASP A 310 -2.05 -17.15 15.48
C ASP A 310 -0.85 -16.22 15.23
N ARG A 311 -0.89 -15.38 14.18
CA ARG A 311 0.15 -14.38 13.89
C ARG A 311 -0.14 -13.00 14.46
N THR A 312 -1.20 -12.84 15.25
CA THR A 312 -1.49 -11.59 15.95
C THR A 312 -0.89 -11.56 17.36
N ILE A 313 -0.76 -10.34 17.91
CA ILE A 313 -0.26 -10.10 19.26
C ILE A 313 -1.31 -9.40 20.11
N LEU A 314 -1.35 -9.77 21.40
CA LEU A 314 -2.11 -9.03 22.41
C LEU A 314 -1.19 -8.02 23.06
N VAL A 315 -1.59 -6.76 23.05
CA VAL A 315 -0.91 -5.73 23.84
C VAL A 315 -1.34 -5.88 25.29
N LYS A 316 -0.39 -6.16 26.19
CA LYS A 316 -0.64 -6.29 27.62
C LYS A 316 -0.20 -5.01 28.33
N SER A 317 -1.10 -4.44 29.14
CA SER A 317 -0.75 -3.44 30.15
C SER A 317 0.20 -4.09 31.18
N ASN A 318 1.18 -3.35 31.68
CA ASN A 318 2.18 -3.87 32.63
C ASN A 318 2.23 -3.07 33.92
N ASP A 319 2.41 -3.79 35.03
CA ASP A 319 2.89 -3.23 36.30
C ASP A 319 4.38 -2.87 36.15
N VAL A 320 4.72 -1.58 36.28
CA VAL A 320 6.06 -1.05 35.99
C VAL A 320 7.08 -1.39 37.10
N LYS A 321 8.32 -1.72 36.69
CA LYS A 321 9.57 -1.54 37.45
C LYS A 321 10.44 -0.44 36.81
N GLU A 322 11.01 0.40 37.67
CA GLU A 322 12.09 1.43 37.56
C GLU A 322 12.45 2.14 36.23
N TYR A 323 12.89 3.39 36.39
CA TYR A 323 12.78 4.47 35.41
C TYR A 323 14.13 4.87 34.77
N LYS A 324 14.11 5.19 33.46
CA LYS A 324 15.08 6.09 32.81
C LYS A 324 14.32 7.12 31.98
N GLU A 325 14.69 8.39 32.13
CA GLU A 325 14.04 9.51 31.43
C GLU A 325 14.15 9.36 29.90
N MET A 326 13.05 9.59 29.20
CA MET A 326 13.04 9.73 27.76
C MET A 326 13.65 11.08 27.38
N ILE A 327 14.48 11.10 26.33
CA ILE A 327 15.02 12.34 25.74
C ILE A 327 13.88 13.03 24.98
N ILE A 328 12.95 13.68 25.69
CA ILE A 328 12.21 14.80 25.13
C ILE A 328 12.98 16.03 25.58
N SER A 329 13.77 16.62 24.69
CA SER A 329 14.51 17.83 25.02
C SER A 329 13.55 18.87 25.58
N ASN A 330 13.95 19.53 26.67
CA ASN A 330 13.17 20.58 27.33
C ASN A 330 13.02 21.85 26.46
N GLU A 331 13.50 21.84 25.21
CA GLU A 331 13.60 23.03 24.36
C GLU A 331 12.40 23.25 23.42
N ILE A 332 11.54 22.25 23.18
CA ILE A 332 10.34 22.46 22.36
C ILE A 332 9.29 23.22 23.18
N SER A 333 9.12 24.51 22.90
CA SER A 333 8.38 25.43 23.75
C SER A 333 6.85 25.30 23.68
N LYS A 334 6.29 24.63 22.65
CA LYS A 334 4.86 24.28 22.52
C LYS A 334 4.65 23.23 21.40
N PHE A 335 4.09 22.07 21.73
CA PHE A 335 3.81 20.98 20.78
C PHE A 335 2.30 20.71 20.70
N ASP A 336 1.59 21.28 19.71
CA ASP A 336 0.16 21.02 19.50
C ASP A 336 -0.04 20.06 18.30
N PRO A 337 -0.39 18.79 18.56
CA PRO A 337 -0.55 17.78 17.51
C PRO A 337 -1.93 17.76 16.86
N LEU A 338 -2.86 18.62 17.31
CA LEU A 338 -4.27 18.54 16.96
C LEU A 338 -4.62 19.49 15.82
N LEU A 339 -5.44 19.01 14.90
CA LEU A 339 -6.10 19.80 13.87
C LEU A 339 -7.60 19.66 14.02
N PHE A 340 -8.33 20.72 13.75
CA PHE A 340 -9.79 20.70 13.77
C PHE A 340 -10.35 20.51 12.37
N GLU A 341 -11.64 20.23 12.26
CA GLU A 341 -12.32 20.01 10.97
C GLU A 341 -12.05 21.12 9.93
N CYS A 342 -11.96 22.37 10.37
CA CYS A 342 -11.68 23.51 9.51
C CYS A 342 -10.28 23.44 8.84
N ASP A 343 -9.33 22.72 9.43
CA ASP A 343 -7.97 22.52 8.91
C ASP A 343 -7.83 21.33 7.96
N PHE A 344 -8.92 20.59 7.71
CA PHE A 344 -8.91 19.41 6.84
C PHE A 344 -8.34 19.68 5.44
N HIS A 345 -8.59 20.87 4.89
CA HIS A 345 -8.04 21.29 3.61
C HIS A 345 -6.50 21.31 3.60
N LYS A 346 -5.85 21.63 4.74
CA LYS A 346 -4.39 21.61 4.88
C LYS A 346 -3.85 20.19 4.85
N LEU A 347 -4.53 19.25 5.51
CA LEU A 347 -4.21 17.82 5.43
C LEU A 347 -4.32 17.30 3.99
N LYS A 348 -5.37 17.70 3.27
CA LYS A 348 -5.55 17.32 1.86
C LYS A 348 -4.40 17.82 0.99
N LEU A 349 -3.91 19.04 1.23
CA LEU A 349 -2.75 19.59 0.52
C LEU A 349 -1.47 18.79 0.80
N ILE A 350 -1.17 18.49 2.08
CA ILE A 350 -0.02 17.66 2.46
C ILE A 350 -0.05 16.32 1.73
N ASN A 351 -1.21 15.63 1.74
CA ASN A 351 -1.32 14.30 1.15
C ASN A 351 -1.28 14.35 -0.39
N ASN A 352 -1.85 15.38 -1.02
CA ASN A 352 -1.71 15.57 -2.47
C ASN A 352 -0.25 15.77 -2.91
N ASP A 353 0.53 16.48 -2.09
CA ASP A 353 1.95 16.65 -2.36
C ASP A 353 2.71 15.33 -2.26
N LEU A 354 2.38 14.45 -1.30
CA LEU A 354 2.95 13.11 -1.18
C LEU A 354 2.61 12.23 -2.41
N LEU A 355 1.39 12.33 -2.93
CA LEU A 355 0.95 11.60 -4.13
C LEU A 355 1.61 12.07 -5.43
N ALA A 356 2.04 13.33 -5.49
CA ALA A 356 2.68 13.90 -6.68
C ALA A 356 4.11 13.38 -6.89
N ILE A 357 4.66 12.68 -5.90
CA ILE A 357 6.04 12.24 -5.87
C ILE A 357 6.25 11.11 -6.87
N LYS A 358 7.09 11.40 -7.86
CA LYS A 358 7.60 10.42 -8.81
C LYS A 358 9.04 10.14 -8.46
N THR A 359 9.35 8.95 -7.98
CA THR A 359 10.74 8.63 -7.63
C THR A 359 11.30 7.61 -8.59
N SER A 360 12.54 7.85 -8.99
CA SER A 360 13.32 6.93 -9.80
C SER A 360 14.06 5.89 -8.96
N CYS A 361 14.17 6.12 -7.64
CA CYS A 361 14.87 5.24 -6.73
C CYS A 361 14.01 4.06 -6.32
N ASN A 362 14.59 2.87 -6.43
CA ASN A 362 13.91 1.61 -6.18
C ASN A 362 13.99 1.15 -4.71
N SER A 363 14.76 1.83 -3.85
CA SER A 363 14.95 1.45 -2.44
C SER A 363 14.42 2.51 -1.49
N LYS A 364 13.31 2.20 -0.81
CA LYS A 364 12.75 3.04 0.26
C LYS A 364 13.73 3.26 1.41
N LEU A 365 14.57 2.26 1.74
CA LEU A 365 15.59 2.41 2.77
C LEU A 365 16.64 3.45 2.37
N LYS A 366 17.12 3.45 1.13
CA LYS A 366 18.05 4.49 0.64
C LYS A 366 17.42 5.87 0.72
N LEU A 367 16.16 5.99 0.31
CA LEU A 367 15.42 7.25 0.32
C LEU A 367 15.25 7.81 1.73
N LEU A 368 14.90 6.96 2.69
CA LEU A 368 14.81 7.33 4.11
C LEU A 368 16.15 7.82 4.65
N LEU A 369 17.22 7.02 4.50
CA LEU A 369 18.55 7.37 5.01
C LEU A 369 19.09 8.64 4.34
N HIS A 370 18.89 8.77 3.03
CA HIS A 370 19.27 9.95 2.25
C HIS A 370 18.58 11.21 2.77
N GLU A 371 17.27 11.14 3.02
CA GLU A 371 16.49 12.27 3.54
C GLU A 371 16.97 12.70 4.92
N VAL A 372 17.25 11.75 5.82
CA VAL A 372 17.80 12.03 7.16
C VAL A 372 19.17 12.73 7.06
N ILE A 373 20.08 12.21 6.22
CA ILE A 373 21.41 12.82 6.01
C ILE A 373 21.29 14.22 5.39
N LYS A 374 20.39 14.38 4.42
CA LYS A 374 20.11 15.65 3.75
C LYS A 374 19.63 16.72 4.72
N ASN A 375 18.81 16.32 5.69
CA ASN A 375 18.31 17.22 6.73
C ASN A 375 19.29 17.45 7.89
N GLY A 376 20.53 16.95 7.79
CA GLY A 376 21.61 17.26 8.74
C GLY A 376 21.80 16.22 9.86
N TYR A 377 21.04 15.12 9.85
CA TYR A 377 21.01 14.14 10.93
C TYR A 377 21.83 12.88 10.62
N LEU A 378 23.00 13.03 10.02
CA LEU A 378 23.91 11.89 9.78
C LEU A 378 24.32 11.21 11.10
N ASN A 379 24.47 11.99 12.18
CA ASN A 379 24.88 11.49 13.50
C ASN A 379 23.89 10.46 14.05
N ASP A 380 22.59 10.56 13.72
CA ASP A 380 21.58 9.59 14.14
C ASP A 380 21.73 8.21 13.48
N LEU A 381 22.51 8.13 12.40
CA LEU A 381 22.73 6.91 11.62
C LEU A 381 24.06 6.22 11.94
N ILE A 382 24.92 6.87 12.73
CA ILE A 382 26.29 6.44 13.04
C ILE A 382 26.55 6.48 14.56
N THR A 383 27.68 5.96 15.02
CA THR A 383 28.08 6.01 16.44
C THR A 383 29.12 7.10 16.77
N PHE A 384 29.59 7.89 15.79
CA PHE A 384 30.68 8.86 15.99
C PHE A 384 30.17 10.31 16.10
N GLU A 385 30.70 11.06 17.08
CA GLU A 385 30.22 12.43 17.40
C GLU A 385 31.07 13.58 16.82
N HIS A 386 32.12 13.30 16.04
CA HIS A 386 33.04 14.37 15.59
C HIS A 386 32.70 14.94 14.20
N ILE A 387 32.55 16.27 14.12
CA ILE A 387 32.15 17.02 12.90
C ILE A 387 33.10 16.80 11.72
N ASP A 388 34.41 16.73 11.93
CA ASP A 388 35.40 16.51 10.86
C ASP A 388 35.23 15.13 10.19
N ILE A 389 34.61 14.17 10.88
CA ILE A 389 34.33 12.84 10.38
C ILE A 389 33.12 12.85 9.43
N ASN A 390 32.16 13.76 9.59
CA ASN A 390 30.94 13.78 8.77
C ASN A 390 31.21 14.02 7.28
N LYS A 391 32.18 14.88 6.95
CA LYS A 391 32.57 15.11 5.54
C LYS A 391 33.19 13.87 4.92
N LYS A 392 34.03 13.16 5.70
CA LYS A 392 34.67 11.91 5.27
C LYS A 392 33.64 10.80 5.10
N ILE A 393 32.72 10.63 6.05
CA ILE A 393 31.64 9.64 5.96
C ILE A 393 30.75 9.90 4.73
N LYS A 394 30.35 11.16 4.48
CA LYS A 394 29.56 11.51 3.29
C LYS A 394 30.27 11.12 1.99
N GLN A 395 31.59 11.24 1.93
CA GLN A 395 32.38 10.77 0.78
C GLN A 395 32.39 9.24 0.69
N GLU A 396 32.60 8.53 1.80
CA GLU A 396 32.64 7.07 1.84
C GLU A 396 31.29 6.42 1.46
N ILE A 397 30.16 7.03 1.83
CA ILE A 397 28.82 6.55 1.45
C ILE A 397 28.34 7.12 0.10
N ASN A 398 29.19 7.86 -0.61
CA ASN A 398 28.87 8.51 -1.88
C ASN A 398 27.57 9.35 -1.83
N PHE A 399 27.44 10.21 -0.82
CA PHE A 399 26.24 11.02 -0.64
C PHE A 399 26.13 12.11 -1.71
N ASN A 400 25.13 12.00 -2.57
CA ASN A 400 24.73 13.02 -3.54
C ASN A 400 23.38 13.61 -3.15
N GLU A 401 23.34 14.90 -2.79
CA GLU A 401 22.12 15.58 -2.31
C GLU A 401 20.92 15.52 -3.28
N ASN A 402 21.19 15.39 -4.58
CA ASN A 402 20.19 15.37 -5.63
C ASN A 402 19.80 13.96 -6.08
N ASN A 403 20.54 12.93 -5.67
CA ASN A 403 20.33 11.56 -6.13
C ASN A 403 20.50 10.52 -5.02
N ALA A 404 19.37 10.04 -4.49
CA ALA A 404 19.38 8.99 -3.46
C ALA A 404 19.85 7.62 -3.98
N ASP A 405 19.83 7.35 -5.28
CA ASP A 405 20.26 6.06 -5.84
C ASP A 405 21.76 5.81 -5.67
N GLU A 406 22.54 6.89 -5.66
CA GLU A 406 24.00 6.89 -5.52
C GLU A 406 24.46 6.56 -4.09
N LEU A 407 23.57 6.68 -3.10
CA LEU A 407 23.89 6.39 -1.70
C LEU A 407 24.29 4.93 -1.53
N ILE A 408 25.48 4.70 -0.97
CA ILE A 408 25.98 3.38 -0.60
C ILE A 408 25.47 3.05 0.81
N VAL A 409 24.72 1.95 0.91
CA VAL A 409 24.17 1.45 2.18
C VAL A 409 25.13 0.41 2.73
N ASN A 410 25.98 0.81 3.68
CA ASN A 410 27.00 -0.02 4.30
C ASN A 410 26.84 0.00 5.82
N ASP A 411 26.64 -1.16 6.43
CA ASP A 411 26.38 -1.35 7.86
C ASP A 411 27.62 -1.20 8.75
N ASN A 412 28.82 -1.20 8.17
CA ASN A 412 30.05 -0.83 8.86
C ASN A 412 30.16 0.69 9.06
N ILE A 413 29.48 1.49 8.22
CA ILE A 413 29.50 2.95 8.28
C ILE A 413 28.22 3.46 8.95
N LEU A 414 27.06 3.07 8.41
CA LEU A 414 25.74 3.41 8.94
C LEU A 414 25.33 2.37 9.98
N THR A 415 25.86 2.50 11.19
CA THR A 415 25.74 1.50 12.27
C THR A 415 24.29 1.23 12.68
N ILE A 416 23.36 2.16 12.44
CA ILE A 416 21.91 1.95 12.62
C ILE A 416 21.41 0.70 11.86
N LEU A 417 22.05 0.34 10.74
CA LEU A 417 21.71 -0.85 9.97
C LEU A 417 21.89 -2.14 10.77
N ASN A 418 22.83 -2.18 11.71
CA ASN A 418 23.02 -3.34 12.59
C ASN A 418 21.92 -3.44 13.64
N GLU A 419 21.47 -2.30 14.18
CA GLU A 419 20.35 -2.24 15.14
C GLU A 419 19.05 -2.70 14.47
N ILE A 420 18.73 -2.18 13.29
CA ILE A 420 17.49 -2.55 12.60
C ILE A 420 17.50 -4.02 12.16
N LYS A 421 18.65 -4.61 11.78
CA LYS A 421 18.76 -6.03 11.44
C LYS A 421 18.51 -6.91 12.67
N LYS A 422 19.07 -6.52 13.83
CA LYS A 422 18.79 -7.23 15.10
C LYS A 422 17.30 -7.19 15.43
N LEU A 423 16.68 -6.01 15.34
CA LEU A 423 15.24 -5.86 15.57
C LEU A 423 14.38 -6.59 14.54
N TYR A 424 14.86 -6.71 13.29
CA TYR A 424 14.18 -7.50 12.27
C TYR A 424 14.03 -8.96 12.68
N HIS A 425 15.01 -9.55 13.37
CA HIS A 425 14.95 -10.93 13.87
C HIS A 425 14.37 -11.05 15.28
N ASN A 426 13.69 -10.02 15.80
CA ASN A 426 12.99 -10.11 17.07
C ASN A 426 11.89 -11.18 17.02
N ASP A 427 11.74 -11.96 18.09
CA ASP A 427 10.77 -13.06 18.18
C ASP A 427 9.33 -12.59 17.94
N ILE A 428 8.97 -11.38 18.35
CA ILE A 428 7.64 -10.79 18.12
C ILE A 428 7.43 -10.51 16.63
N HIS A 429 8.44 -9.95 15.95
CA HIS A 429 8.38 -9.71 14.51
C HIS A 429 8.33 -11.02 13.71
N LYS A 430 9.10 -12.02 14.13
CA LYS A 430 9.07 -13.39 13.58
C LYS A 430 7.71 -14.06 13.78
N HIS A 431 7.12 -13.96 14.97
CA HIS A 431 5.79 -14.47 15.31
C HIS A 431 4.71 -13.89 14.39
N MET A 432 4.80 -12.58 14.10
CA MET A 432 3.91 -11.91 13.14
C MET A 432 4.14 -12.33 11.66
N GLY A 433 5.16 -13.13 11.37
CA GLY A 433 5.51 -13.55 10.01
C GLY A 433 6.37 -12.54 9.24
N TYR A 434 7.21 -11.77 9.93
CA TYR A 434 8.07 -10.74 9.35
C TYR A 434 7.32 -9.70 8.48
N PRO A 435 6.23 -9.08 8.96
CA PRO A 435 5.42 -8.18 8.14
C PRO A 435 6.18 -6.89 7.77
N LEU A 436 7.09 -6.41 8.62
CA LEU A 436 7.87 -5.21 8.37
C LEU A 436 9.07 -5.45 7.45
N GLN A 437 9.58 -4.34 6.91
CA GLN A 437 10.80 -4.27 6.09
C GLN A 437 11.83 -3.44 6.86
N LEU A 438 13.11 -3.50 6.49
CA LEU A 438 14.16 -2.76 7.18
C LEU A 438 13.89 -1.25 7.28
N TYR A 439 13.28 -0.64 6.26
CA TYR A 439 12.95 0.79 6.29
C TYR A 439 11.77 1.12 7.22
N HIS A 440 10.84 0.21 7.45
CA HIS A 440 9.78 0.38 8.45
C HIS A 440 10.38 0.40 9.85
N ILE A 441 11.24 -0.58 10.16
CA ILE A 441 11.94 -0.69 11.46
C ILE A 441 12.87 0.51 11.65
N CYS A 442 13.59 0.92 10.60
CA CYS A 442 14.44 2.11 10.64
C CYS A 442 13.64 3.38 10.96
N ALA A 443 12.50 3.61 10.29
CA ALA A 443 11.69 4.79 10.54
C ALA A 443 11.17 4.86 11.98
N ILE A 444 10.64 3.76 12.52
CA ILE A 444 10.13 3.75 13.90
C ILE A 444 11.25 3.88 14.93
N LEU A 445 12.43 3.29 14.68
CA LEU A 445 13.62 3.47 15.53
C LEU A 445 14.11 4.92 15.52
N LEU A 446 14.22 5.54 14.34
CA LEU A 446 14.57 6.96 14.18
C LEU A 446 13.59 7.86 14.94
N TYR A 447 12.29 7.58 14.84
CA TYR A 447 11.26 8.38 15.48
C TYR A 447 11.35 8.30 17.01
N CYS A 448 11.68 7.14 17.56
CA CYS A 448 11.60 6.95 19.00
C CYS A 448 12.93 7.18 19.75
N GLU A 449 14.08 6.96 19.11
CA GLU A 449 15.38 7.00 19.81
C GLU A 449 16.33 8.11 19.36
N LYS A 450 16.06 8.76 18.23
CA LYS A 450 17.05 9.63 17.57
C LYS A 450 16.61 11.09 17.54
N GLU A 451 17.57 12.02 17.43
CA GLU A 451 17.33 13.46 17.57
C GLU A 451 16.54 14.06 16.40
N CYS A 452 16.68 13.49 15.19
CA CYS A 452 15.93 13.90 14.00
C CYS A 452 14.42 13.88 14.20
N SER A 453 13.91 13.05 15.11
CA SER A 453 12.50 12.99 15.46
C SER A 453 11.96 14.33 15.96
N ILE A 454 12.75 15.10 16.70
CA ILE A 454 12.38 16.41 17.26
C ILE A 454 12.09 17.41 16.13
N GLU A 455 13.03 17.55 15.20
CA GLU A 455 12.89 18.45 14.05
C GLU A 455 11.86 17.94 13.04
N PHE A 456 11.74 16.61 12.90
CA PHE A 456 10.67 15.99 12.13
C PHE A 456 9.30 16.44 12.63
N ILE A 457 9.03 16.24 13.93
CA ILE A 457 7.79 16.61 14.61
C ILE A 457 7.53 18.12 14.49
N TYR A 458 8.55 18.94 14.77
CA TYR A 458 8.45 20.39 14.68
C TYR A 458 8.08 20.86 13.26
N ASN A 459 8.71 20.29 12.23
CA ASN A 459 8.37 20.59 10.84
C ASN A 459 6.95 20.14 10.49
N GLN A 460 6.47 18.99 11.00
CA GLN A 460 5.11 18.54 10.74
C GLN A 460 4.06 19.51 11.28
N ILE A 461 4.19 19.98 12.52
CA ILE A 461 3.27 20.99 13.09
C ILE A 461 3.24 22.27 12.26
N GLN A 462 4.38 22.64 11.68
CA GLN A 462 4.49 23.79 10.79
C GLN A 462 4.03 23.52 9.34
N PHE A 463 3.39 22.38 9.07
CA PHE A 463 2.95 21.95 7.73
C PHE A 463 4.12 21.81 6.73
N ARG A 464 5.33 21.52 7.20
CA ARG A 464 6.55 21.35 6.40
C ARG A 464 6.86 19.87 6.10
N HIS A 465 5.82 19.04 5.93
CA HIS A 465 5.94 17.60 5.64
C HIS A 465 6.80 17.28 4.41
N LYS A 466 6.90 18.21 3.44
CA LYS A 466 7.77 18.09 2.25
C LYS A 466 9.26 17.90 2.56
N LYS A 467 9.73 18.29 3.75
CA LYS A 467 11.11 18.06 4.17
C LYS A 467 11.39 16.60 4.56
N TRP A 468 10.35 15.86 4.93
CA TRP A 468 10.43 14.55 5.58
C TRP A 468 9.45 13.55 4.96
N ILE A 469 9.36 13.57 3.64
CA ILE A 469 8.43 12.76 2.86
C ILE A 469 8.64 11.28 3.16
N TRP A 470 9.88 10.81 3.09
CA TRP A 470 10.17 9.39 3.17
C TRP A 470 10.12 8.88 4.59
N PHE A 471 10.58 9.68 5.54
CA PHE A 471 10.41 9.40 6.95
C PHE A 471 8.93 9.26 7.30
N ASP A 472 8.11 10.23 6.88
CA ASP A 472 6.68 10.21 7.11
C ASP A 472 5.96 9.02 6.45
N ILE A 473 6.25 8.72 5.18
CA ILE A 473 5.66 7.56 4.49
C ILE A 473 6.07 6.25 5.17
N CYS A 474 7.35 6.05 5.47
CA CYS A 474 7.84 4.81 6.05
C CYS A 474 7.30 4.59 7.47
N LEU A 475 7.18 5.65 8.26
CA LEU A 475 6.64 5.58 9.62
C LEU A 475 5.15 5.27 9.61
N TYR A 476 4.37 5.94 8.76
CA TYR A 476 2.96 5.65 8.59
C TYR A 476 2.72 4.20 8.13
N GLU A 477 3.45 3.74 7.11
CA GLU A 477 3.34 2.35 6.63
C GLU A 477 3.66 1.34 7.74
N CYS A 478 4.69 1.61 8.55
CA CYS A 478 5.06 0.78 9.69
C CYS A 478 3.90 0.64 10.69
N ILE A 479 3.34 1.78 11.15
CA ILE A 479 2.22 1.79 12.11
C ILE A 479 1.00 1.12 11.49
N SER A 480 0.68 1.44 10.22
CA SER A 480 -0.45 0.84 9.51
C SER A 480 -0.34 -0.68 9.43
N ILE A 481 0.85 -1.23 9.16
CA ILE A 481 1.07 -2.68 9.16
C ILE A 481 0.85 -3.24 10.57
N LEU A 482 1.56 -2.74 11.58
CA LEU A 482 1.49 -3.26 12.96
C LEU A 482 0.07 -3.17 13.56
N ASN A 483 -0.66 -2.11 13.24
CA ASN A 483 -2.05 -1.91 13.63
C ASN A 483 -2.98 -3.08 13.23
N HIS A 484 -2.66 -3.80 12.14
CA HIS A 484 -3.41 -5.00 11.73
C HIS A 484 -2.98 -6.27 12.46
N HIS A 485 -1.75 -6.33 12.98
CA HIS A 485 -1.21 -7.48 13.71
C HIS A 485 -1.59 -7.46 15.20
N GLU A 486 -2.11 -6.35 15.71
CA GLU A 486 -2.56 -6.24 17.09
C GLU A 486 -4.04 -6.58 17.25
N ARG A 487 -4.37 -7.31 18.33
CA ARG A 487 -5.74 -7.61 18.77
C ARG A 487 -6.36 -6.43 19.50
N ARG A 488 -6.55 -5.32 18.79
CA ARG A 488 -7.08 -4.05 19.34
C ARG A 488 -8.55 -4.17 19.76
N GLU A 489 -9.30 -5.04 19.09
CA GLU A 489 -10.68 -5.41 19.43
C GLU A 489 -10.83 -6.05 20.81
N GLU A 490 -9.75 -6.65 21.35
CA GLU A 490 -9.71 -7.22 22.70
C GLU A 490 -9.19 -6.23 23.76
N SER A 491 -8.72 -5.04 23.33
CA SER A 491 -8.10 -4.05 24.22
C SER A 491 -9.13 -3.09 24.81
N GLU A 492 -9.14 -2.95 26.13
CA GLU A 492 -9.88 -1.90 26.87
C GLU A 492 -8.95 -0.83 27.46
N MET A 493 -7.70 -0.78 26.99
CA MET A 493 -6.67 0.11 27.51
C MET A 493 -7.00 1.58 27.26
N GLU A 494 -7.07 2.35 28.34
CA GLU A 494 -7.00 3.80 28.35
C GLU A 494 -5.55 4.25 28.16
N LEU A 495 -5.34 5.31 27.40
CA LEU A 495 -4.01 5.82 27.10
C LEU A 495 -3.92 7.32 27.37
N TYR A 496 -2.72 7.79 27.68
CA TYR A 496 -2.48 9.16 28.06
C TYR A 496 -1.27 9.74 27.32
N CYS A 497 -1.28 11.06 27.08
CA CYS A 497 -0.13 11.81 26.54
C CYS A 497 -0.04 13.19 27.19
N GLY A 498 1.06 13.49 27.84
CA GLY A 498 1.36 14.77 28.48
C GLY A 498 1.97 15.77 27.49
N LEU A 499 1.29 16.88 27.25
CA LEU A 499 1.74 17.98 26.40
C LEU A 499 2.21 19.17 27.25
N LYS A 500 3.51 19.47 27.20
CA LYS A 500 4.12 20.62 27.89
C LYS A 500 3.63 21.95 27.30
N ARG A 501 3.17 22.87 28.15
CA ARG A 501 2.81 24.26 27.79
C ARG A 501 1.74 24.39 26.69
N VAL A 502 0.94 23.34 26.49
CA VAL A 502 -0.22 23.36 25.62
C VAL A 502 -1.45 23.50 26.49
N ARG A 503 -2.34 24.42 26.10
CA ARG A 503 -3.69 24.53 26.62
C ARG A 503 -4.58 24.80 25.42
N LEU A 504 -5.63 24.02 25.26
CA LEU A 504 -6.54 24.18 24.15
C LEU A 504 -7.66 25.14 24.56
N GLU A 505 -7.67 26.30 23.95
CA GLU A 505 -8.72 27.29 24.13
C GLU A 505 -9.91 26.97 23.22
N ASN A 506 -11.13 27.20 23.69
CA ASN A 506 -12.35 27.09 22.89
C ASN A 506 -12.70 25.67 22.38
N ILE A 507 -12.30 24.58 23.06
CA ILE A 507 -12.75 23.21 22.72
C ILE A 507 -14.28 23.14 22.63
N GLU A 508 -14.99 23.76 23.58
CA GLU A 508 -16.47 23.77 23.60
C GLU A 508 -17.10 24.45 22.37
N LYS A 509 -16.34 25.31 21.67
CA LYS A 509 -16.80 26.03 20.47
C LYS A 509 -16.26 25.40 19.18
N CYS A 510 -15.30 24.48 19.25
CA CYS A 510 -14.79 23.80 18.06
C CYS A 510 -15.73 22.66 17.65
N PRO A 511 -16.07 22.54 16.34
CA PRO A 511 -16.85 21.41 15.85
C PRO A 511 -16.12 20.11 16.16
N LYS A 512 -16.90 19.12 16.60
CA LYS A 512 -16.44 17.97 17.37
C LYS A 512 -15.32 17.16 16.72
N ALA A 513 -15.21 17.11 15.38
CA ALA A 513 -14.24 16.28 14.67
C ALA A 513 -12.87 16.96 14.48
N GLY A 514 -11.80 16.20 14.72
CA GLY A 514 -10.40 16.60 14.56
C GLY A 514 -9.52 15.50 13.96
N TYR A 515 -8.25 15.84 13.72
CA TYR A 515 -7.23 15.01 13.07
C TYR A 515 -5.86 15.24 13.71
N PHE A 516 -4.92 14.32 13.49
CA PHE A 516 -3.55 14.47 13.96
C PHE A 516 -2.64 15.02 12.84
N ILE A 517 -1.94 16.13 13.08
CA ILE A 517 -0.95 16.66 12.13
C ILE A 517 0.40 15.92 12.18
N SER A 518 0.71 15.36 13.35
CA SER A 518 1.93 14.62 13.64
C SER A 518 1.63 13.34 14.42
N TYR A 519 2.67 12.55 14.67
CA TYR A 519 2.61 11.28 15.39
C TYR A 519 2.60 11.53 16.90
N LEU A 520 2.02 10.60 17.67
CA LEU A 520 1.88 10.73 19.12
C LEU A 520 2.25 9.45 19.86
N ILE A 521 3.16 9.55 20.82
CA ILE A 521 3.42 8.48 21.77
C ILE A 521 2.50 8.67 22.97
N THR A 522 1.87 7.59 23.38
CA THR A 522 0.95 7.52 24.51
C THR A 522 1.34 6.37 25.42
N SER A 523 0.92 6.42 26.69
CA SER A 523 1.17 5.38 27.69
C SER A 523 -0.08 5.13 28.53
N ASP A 524 -0.26 3.90 29.01
CA ASP A 524 -1.29 3.55 29.99
C ASP A 524 -0.98 4.06 31.41
N ASN A 525 0.19 4.67 31.63
CA ASN A 525 0.62 5.22 32.90
C ASN A 525 0.32 6.73 33.03
N LEU A 526 -0.85 7.07 33.58
CA LEU A 526 -1.24 8.46 33.81
C LEU A 526 -0.24 9.25 34.67
N GLN A 527 0.36 8.63 35.70
CA GLN A 527 1.31 9.32 36.58
C GLN A 527 2.56 9.78 35.82
N PHE A 528 3.02 8.98 34.86
CA PHE A 528 4.12 9.37 33.99
C PHE A 528 3.74 10.58 33.14
N GLU A 529 2.58 10.54 32.50
CA GLU A 529 2.18 11.61 31.59
C GLU A 529 1.93 12.92 32.33
N GLN A 530 1.52 12.85 33.60
CA GLN A 530 1.49 14.00 34.51
C GLN A 530 2.89 14.61 34.74
N ILE A 531 3.95 13.79 34.84
CA ILE A 531 5.34 14.26 34.91
C ILE A 531 5.77 14.87 33.58
N CYS A 532 5.48 14.20 32.45
CA CYS A 532 5.82 14.69 31.11
C CYS A 532 5.17 16.04 30.81
N ARG A 533 3.93 16.28 31.26
CA ARG A 533 3.22 17.56 31.14
C ARG A 533 3.96 18.74 31.79
N SER A 534 4.83 18.50 32.77
CA SER A 534 5.44 19.54 33.63
C SER A 534 4.38 20.30 34.44
N ASP A 535 4.71 21.47 35.00
CA ASP A 535 3.83 22.21 35.91
C ASP A 535 2.61 22.81 35.20
N GLN A 536 2.77 23.17 33.91
CA GLN A 536 1.72 23.74 33.07
C GLN A 536 1.61 23.00 31.73
N GLY A 537 0.40 22.60 31.36
CA GLY A 537 0.18 21.89 30.11
C GLY A 537 -1.15 21.14 30.06
N CYS A 538 -1.24 20.21 29.11
CA CYS A 538 -2.43 19.42 28.82
C CYS A 538 -2.12 17.93 28.95
N ILE A 539 -3.10 17.13 29.39
CA ILE A 539 -3.10 15.68 29.29
C ILE A 539 -4.15 15.31 28.24
N LEU A 540 -3.73 14.63 27.19
CA LEU A 540 -4.66 13.97 26.29
C LEU A 540 -4.95 12.59 26.84
N HIS A 541 -6.22 12.28 27.08
CA HIS A 541 -6.73 10.98 27.49
C HIS A 541 -7.40 10.32 26.28
N PHE A 542 -6.97 9.15 25.88
CA PHE A 542 -7.44 8.45 24.68
C PHE A 542 -8.31 7.28 25.10
N HIS A 543 -9.60 7.38 24.79
CA HIS A 543 -10.57 6.32 24.99
C HIS A 543 -10.20 5.06 24.16
N PRO A 544 -10.55 3.82 24.58
CA PRO A 544 -10.22 2.61 23.83
C PRO A 544 -10.77 2.60 22.40
N SER A 545 -11.85 3.35 22.15
CA SER A 545 -12.41 3.54 20.80
C SER A 545 -11.39 4.13 19.81
N MET A 546 -10.42 4.92 20.27
CA MET A 546 -9.34 5.48 19.44
C MET A 546 -8.43 4.40 18.87
N ARG A 547 -8.10 3.37 19.67
CA ARG A 547 -7.33 2.22 19.19
C ARG A 547 -8.15 1.27 18.36
N ARG A 548 -9.47 1.21 18.56
CA ARG A 548 -10.36 0.32 17.80
C ARG A 548 -10.77 0.91 16.45
N ALA A 549 -10.66 2.23 16.28
CA ALA A 549 -10.96 2.90 15.04
C ALA A 549 -10.13 2.35 13.85
N PRO A 550 -10.76 2.00 12.72
CA PRO A 550 -10.04 1.53 11.53
C PRO A 550 -9.21 2.63 10.85
N GLY A 551 -9.64 3.88 10.94
CA GLY A 551 -8.98 5.03 10.29
C GLY A 551 -7.96 5.76 11.14
N ILE A 552 -7.77 5.36 12.41
CA ILE A 552 -6.76 5.91 13.32
C ILE A 552 -5.75 4.80 13.60
N GLY A 553 -4.61 4.85 12.89
CA GLY A 553 -3.55 3.86 13.05
C GLY A 553 -2.83 4.02 14.39
N SER A 554 -2.62 2.90 15.08
CA SER A 554 -1.80 2.84 16.30
C SER A 554 -1.05 1.52 16.39
N CYS A 555 0.10 1.51 17.06
CA CYS A 555 0.82 0.28 17.36
C CYS A 555 1.63 0.33 18.66
N ASP A 556 1.85 -0.83 19.26
CA ASP A 556 2.75 -1.05 20.38
C ASP A 556 4.21 -1.05 19.91
N ILE A 557 5.00 -0.17 20.52
CA ILE A 557 6.43 0.01 20.20
C ILE A 557 7.34 -0.65 21.23
N SER A 558 6.78 -1.26 22.28
CA SER A 558 7.53 -1.83 23.40
C SER A 558 8.55 -2.90 22.98
N TRP A 559 8.27 -3.65 21.92
CA TRP A 559 9.17 -4.70 21.43
C TRP A 559 10.29 -4.18 20.53
N ILE A 560 10.09 -3.01 19.91
CA ILE A 560 11.11 -2.32 19.10
C ILE A 560 12.11 -1.64 20.03
N ILE A 561 11.63 -1.16 21.17
CA ILE A 561 12.43 -0.42 22.15
C ILE A 561 12.36 -1.12 23.50
N PRO A 562 12.98 -2.30 23.64
CA PRO A 562 12.80 -3.16 24.82
C PRO A 562 13.34 -2.55 26.12
N TYR A 563 14.19 -1.52 26.02
CA TYR A 563 14.73 -0.79 27.17
C TYR A 563 13.84 0.40 27.58
N LYS A 564 12.85 0.77 26.77
CA LYS A 564 11.79 1.72 27.13
C LYS A 564 10.60 0.99 27.75
N LYS A 565 9.65 1.78 28.24
CA LYS A 565 8.50 1.29 29.00
C LYS A 565 7.66 0.37 28.12
N LYS A 566 7.26 -0.76 28.70
CA LYS A 566 6.19 -1.55 28.10
C LYS A 566 4.87 -0.78 28.21
N GLY A 567 4.03 -0.85 27.17
CA GLY A 567 2.75 -0.16 27.12
C GLY A 567 2.78 1.20 26.41
N GLU A 568 3.89 1.57 25.76
CA GLU A 568 3.93 2.74 24.88
C GLU A 568 3.25 2.42 23.54
N ILE A 569 2.22 3.21 23.22
CA ILE A 569 1.47 3.11 21.96
C ILE A 569 1.74 4.34 21.11
N LEU A 570 2.18 4.11 19.88
CA LEU A 570 2.41 5.14 18.88
C LEU A 570 1.20 5.28 17.96
N PHE A 571 0.56 6.45 17.95
CA PHE A 571 -0.48 6.83 17.01
C PHE A 571 0.10 7.50 15.77
N SER A 572 -0.41 7.12 14.61
CA SER A 572 -0.08 7.74 13.33
C SER A 572 -0.75 9.10 13.19
N ARG A 573 -0.11 10.03 12.48
CA ARG A 573 -0.82 11.21 11.96
C ARG A 573 -1.95 10.82 11.01
N SER A 574 -2.93 11.70 10.82
CA SER A 574 -4.02 11.46 9.87
C SER A 574 -3.54 11.57 8.42
N ILE A 575 -3.82 10.55 7.59
CA ILE A 575 -3.50 10.53 6.15
C ILE A 575 -4.78 10.35 5.34
N TRP A 576 -5.08 11.36 4.51
CA TRP A 576 -6.15 11.27 3.51
C TRP A 576 -5.80 10.20 2.47
N ALA A 577 -6.46 9.04 2.55
CA ALA A 577 -6.30 7.97 1.58
C ALA A 577 -7.03 8.31 0.27
N TYR A 578 -6.27 8.36 -0.84
CA TYR A 578 -6.81 8.63 -2.16
C TYR A 578 -7.83 7.55 -2.58
N GLY A 579 -9.03 7.97 -2.99
CA GLY A 579 -10.06 7.07 -3.50
C GLY A 579 -11.30 6.92 -2.62
N TYR A 580 -11.23 7.32 -1.36
CA TYR A 580 -12.41 7.39 -0.50
C TYR A 580 -13.23 8.66 -0.78
N ASP A 581 -14.55 8.55 -0.59
CA ASP A 581 -15.41 9.73 -0.48
C ASP A 581 -14.98 10.59 0.71
N GLU A 582 -15.01 11.91 0.55
CA GLU A 582 -14.59 12.87 1.58
C GLU A 582 -15.34 12.64 2.89
N ASN A 583 -16.64 12.39 2.84
CA ASN A 583 -17.45 12.22 4.03
C ASN A 583 -17.15 10.89 4.71
N ILE A 584 -16.94 9.82 3.92
CA ILE A 584 -16.57 8.50 4.44
C ILE A 584 -15.28 8.60 5.25
N TYR A 585 -14.22 9.15 4.69
CA TYR A 585 -12.97 9.25 5.42
C TYR A 585 -13.07 10.16 6.65
N LYS A 586 -13.77 11.31 6.56
CA LYS A 586 -13.99 12.18 7.73
C LYS A 586 -14.61 11.40 8.87
N GLN A 587 -15.54 10.49 8.59
CA GLN A 587 -16.17 9.63 9.58
C GLN A 587 -15.18 8.62 10.20
N PHE A 588 -14.35 7.95 9.40
CA PHE A 588 -13.49 6.86 9.88
C PHE A 588 -12.18 7.31 10.56
N ALA A 589 -11.64 8.46 10.18
CA ALA A 589 -10.30 8.90 10.60
C ALA A 589 -10.31 10.07 11.60
N SER A 590 -11.47 10.60 11.95
CA SER A 590 -11.56 11.73 12.89
C SER A 590 -11.78 11.28 14.33
N TRP A 591 -11.24 12.07 15.24
CA TRP A 591 -11.49 11.98 16.68
C TRP A 591 -12.35 13.15 17.13
N ASN A 592 -13.00 13.02 18.28
CA ASN A 592 -13.62 14.12 18.98
C ASN A 592 -12.92 14.41 20.30
N ALA A 593 -12.99 15.66 20.76
CA ALA A 593 -12.38 16.11 22.00
C ALA A 593 -13.42 16.65 22.99
N LYS A 594 -13.29 16.29 24.27
CA LYS A 594 -14.08 16.82 25.38
C LYS A 594 -13.17 17.14 26.55
N ILE A 595 -13.42 18.26 27.23
CA ILE A 595 -12.72 18.59 28.48
C ILE A 595 -13.29 17.70 29.59
N GLU A 596 -12.43 16.88 30.21
CA GLU A 596 -12.78 16.09 31.40
C GLU A 596 -12.50 16.86 32.69
N TYR A 597 -11.39 17.59 32.71
CA TYR A 597 -10.93 18.34 33.85
C TYR A 597 -10.15 19.57 33.40
N GLU A 598 -10.36 20.71 34.04
CA GLU A 598 -9.60 21.92 33.78
C GLU A 598 -9.44 22.75 35.06
N ASP A 599 -8.20 23.12 35.36
CA ASP A 599 -7.84 24.08 36.40
C ASP A 599 -6.91 25.17 35.84
N GLU A 600 -6.37 26.04 36.69
CA GLU A 600 -5.48 27.14 36.27
C GLU A 600 -4.20 26.68 35.55
N LYS A 601 -3.72 25.46 35.82
CA LYS A 601 -2.41 24.94 35.38
C LYS A 601 -2.51 23.77 34.42
N THR A 602 -3.61 23.04 34.43
CA THR A 602 -3.77 21.73 33.78
C THR A 602 -5.11 21.65 33.07
N GLN A 603 -5.12 20.98 31.93
CA GLN A 603 -6.32 20.58 31.22
C GLN A 603 -6.19 19.09 30.90
N THR A 604 -7.25 18.31 31.14
CA THR A 604 -7.36 16.91 30.69
C THR A 604 -8.45 16.83 29.63
N ILE A 605 -8.10 16.32 28.46
CA ILE A 605 -8.95 16.27 27.28
C ILE A 605 -9.14 14.81 26.89
N LEU A 606 -10.37 14.34 26.96
CA LEU A 606 -10.76 13.05 26.41
C LEU A 606 -10.85 13.14 24.89
N LEU A 607 -10.14 12.22 24.23
CA LEU A 607 -10.21 11.95 22.80
C LEU A 607 -10.96 10.65 22.58
N THR A 608 -12.04 10.71 21.82
CA THR A 608 -12.85 9.55 21.39
C THR A 608 -12.85 9.46 19.87
N TRP A 609 -13.11 8.27 19.32
CA TRP A 609 -13.38 8.16 17.89
C TRP A 609 -14.71 8.87 17.54
N ALA A 610 -14.77 9.64 16.46
CA ALA A 610 -15.97 10.41 16.13
C ALA A 610 -17.25 9.54 15.95
N VAL A 611 -17.10 8.30 15.46
CA VAL A 611 -18.23 7.35 15.34
C VAL A 611 -18.69 6.88 16.71
N TYR A 612 -17.80 6.72 17.70
CA TYR A 612 -18.19 6.37 19.06
C TYR A 612 -19.16 7.42 19.61
N ASP A 613 -18.81 8.71 19.51
CA ASP A 613 -19.65 9.83 19.96
C ASP A 613 -20.97 9.95 19.20
N GLN A 614 -20.98 9.60 17.90
CA GLN A 614 -22.18 9.63 17.08
C GLN A 614 -23.27 8.68 17.61
N PHE A 615 -22.87 7.57 18.24
CA PHE A 615 -23.78 6.49 18.61
C PHE A 615 -23.97 6.30 20.12
N ILE A 616 -23.03 6.73 20.96
CA ILE A 616 -23.03 6.43 22.40
C ILE A 616 -24.35 6.80 23.11
N ASP A 617 -24.90 8.00 22.87
CA ASP A 617 -26.14 8.45 23.54
C ASP A 617 -27.34 7.57 23.17
N LYS A 618 -27.50 7.23 21.87
CA LYS A 618 -28.59 6.37 21.40
C LYS A 618 -28.44 4.94 21.90
N ILE A 619 -27.20 4.45 21.94
CA ILE A 619 -26.89 3.12 22.46
C ILE A 619 -27.21 3.04 23.94
N LEU A 620 -26.83 4.04 24.74
CA LEU A 620 -27.15 4.08 26.17
C LEU A 620 -28.66 4.21 26.42
N GLN A 621 -29.38 4.98 25.59
CA GLN A 621 -30.84 5.04 25.63
C GLN A 621 -31.48 3.66 25.39
N ILE A 622 -31.05 2.95 24.34
CA ILE A 622 -31.55 1.59 24.06
C ILE A 622 -31.13 0.64 25.20
N SER A 623 -29.87 0.69 25.63
CA SER A 623 -29.33 -0.13 26.71
C SER A 623 -30.16 0.02 28.00
N ALA A 624 -30.59 1.24 28.34
CA ALA A 624 -31.44 1.51 29.49
C ALA A 624 -32.82 0.83 29.41
N ILE A 625 -33.44 0.77 28.22
CA ILE A 625 -34.72 0.02 28.01
C ILE A 625 -34.55 -1.46 28.39
N TRP A 626 -33.35 -2.00 28.20
CA TRP A 626 -32.98 -3.38 28.48
C TRP A 626 -32.20 -3.55 29.80
N ASN A 627 -32.31 -2.59 30.74
CA ASN A 627 -31.62 -2.62 32.05
C ASN A 627 -30.10 -2.85 31.94
N HIS A 628 -29.46 -2.34 30.89
CA HIS A 628 -28.02 -2.48 30.61
C HIS A 628 -27.51 -3.93 30.50
N SER A 629 -28.42 -4.89 30.30
CA SER A 629 -28.09 -6.32 30.19
C SER A 629 -27.50 -6.73 28.84
N ILE A 630 -27.59 -5.85 27.84
CA ILE A 630 -27.17 -6.12 26.47
C ILE A 630 -25.82 -5.44 26.19
N ASP A 631 -24.97 -6.17 25.47
CA ASP A 631 -23.69 -5.69 24.95
C ASP A 631 -23.87 -4.44 24.06
N LEU A 632 -23.09 -3.40 24.32
CA LEU A 632 -23.22 -2.11 23.61
C LEU A 632 -22.78 -2.21 22.14
N ASN A 633 -21.83 -3.08 21.80
CA ASN A 633 -21.41 -3.30 20.43
C ASN A 633 -22.47 -4.06 19.62
N LEU A 634 -23.24 -4.96 20.25
CA LEU A 634 -24.40 -5.57 19.63
C LEU A 634 -25.46 -4.51 19.27
N ILE A 635 -25.81 -3.62 20.21
CA ILE A 635 -26.76 -2.53 19.97
C ILE A 635 -26.25 -1.63 18.83
N TYR A 636 -24.97 -1.25 18.90
CA TYR A 636 -24.32 -0.46 17.87
C TYR A 636 -24.45 -1.08 16.48
N LEU A 637 -24.13 -2.37 16.33
CA LEU A 637 -24.17 -3.04 15.04
C LEU A 637 -25.58 -3.13 14.47
N ILE A 638 -26.59 -3.46 15.29
CA ILE A 638 -27.98 -3.49 14.83
C ILE A 638 -28.42 -2.07 14.41
N LEU A 639 -28.18 -1.08 15.28
CA LEU A 639 -28.56 0.30 15.03
C LEU A 639 -27.91 0.86 13.76
N HIS A 640 -26.61 0.64 13.59
CA HIS A 640 -25.84 1.15 12.45
C HIS A 640 -26.13 0.38 11.15
N ARG A 641 -26.09 -0.95 11.18
CA ARG A 641 -26.10 -1.79 9.97
C ARG A 641 -27.50 -2.25 9.56
N CYS A 642 -28.37 -2.56 10.51
CA CYS A 642 -29.68 -3.13 10.23
C CYS A 642 -30.77 -2.06 10.11
N CYS A 643 -30.69 -1.00 10.93
CA CYS A 643 -31.80 -0.05 11.12
C CYS A 643 -31.50 1.38 10.65
N SER A 644 -30.33 1.63 10.05
CA SER A 644 -29.92 2.98 9.60
C SER A 644 -30.09 4.08 10.66
N GLY A 645 -29.90 3.74 11.94
CA GLY A 645 -30.06 4.63 13.08
C GLY A 645 -31.48 4.75 13.67
N ASN A 646 -32.45 3.95 13.22
CA ASN A 646 -33.81 3.91 13.77
C ASN A 646 -33.88 3.08 15.06
N ILE A 647 -34.23 3.74 16.16
CA ILE A 647 -34.31 3.13 17.51
C ILE A 647 -35.44 2.11 17.61
N ASN A 648 -36.61 2.39 17.01
CA ASN A 648 -37.77 1.51 17.12
C ASN A 648 -37.52 0.20 16.37
N GLU A 649 -37.02 0.28 15.14
CA GLU A 649 -36.63 -0.90 14.38
C GLU A 649 -35.52 -1.69 15.09
N THR A 650 -34.59 -0.99 15.74
CA THR A 650 -33.54 -1.64 16.55
C THR A 650 -34.15 -2.42 17.70
N HIS A 651 -35.12 -1.84 18.41
CA HIS A 651 -35.85 -2.50 19.49
C HIS A 651 -36.61 -3.75 18.99
N ASP A 652 -37.24 -3.68 17.82
CA ASP A 652 -38.00 -4.80 17.24
C ASP A 652 -37.07 -5.96 16.85
N ILE A 653 -35.94 -5.67 16.20
CA ILE A 653 -34.93 -6.68 15.87
C ILE A 653 -34.33 -7.28 17.14
N MET A 654 -34.00 -6.45 18.14
CA MET A 654 -33.46 -6.93 19.41
C MET A 654 -34.44 -7.82 20.16
N SER A 655 -35.74 -7.50 20.17
CA SER A 655 -36.78 -8.32 20.80
C SER A 655 -36.87 -9.69 20.13
N THR A 656 -36.92 -9.70 18.79
CA THR A 656 -36.92 -10.94 18.00
C THR A 656 -35.66 -11.77 18.24
N PHE A 657 -34.50 -11.11 18.33
CA PHE A 657 -33.23 -11.77 18.59
C PHE A 657 -33.14 -12.37 20.01
N GLN A 658 -33.68 -11.70 21.03
CA GLN A 658 -33.74 -12.23 22.40
C GLN A 658 -34.64 -13.47 22.48
N GLU A 659 -35.80 -13.45 21.83
CA GLU A 659 -36.67 -14.63 21.72
C GLU A 659 -35.96 -15.79 21.00
N TRP A 660 -35.22 -15.48 19.93
CA TRP A 660 -34.41 -16.47 19.23
C TRP A 660 -33.28 -17.03 20.12
N MET A 661 -32.58 -16.19 20.88
CA MET A 661 -31.51 -16.63 21.79
C MET A 661 -32.03 -17.49 22.96
N ALA A 662 -33.28 -17.30 23.39
CA ALA A 662 -33.89 -18.08 24.47
C ALA A 662 -34.07 -19.58 24.10
N ASN A 663 -34.01 -19.92 22.81
CA ASN A 663 -34.01 -21.30 22.36
C ASN A 663 -32.62 -21.94 22.55
N GLU A 664 -32.51 -22.94 23.44
CA GLU A 664 -31.25 -23.61 23.77
C GLU A 664 -30.49 -24.17 22.56
N ASN A 665 -31.21 -24.60 21.52
CA ASN A 665 -30.60 -25.12 20.29
C ASN A 665 -29.72 -24.07 19.61
N ASN A 666 -30.08 -22.79 19.69
CA ASN A 666 -29.31 -21.70 19.07
C ASN A 666 -28.01 -21.42 19.84
N GLY A 667 -28.03 -21.53 21.16
CA GLY A 667 -26.80 -21.50 21.97
C GLY A 667 -25.86 -22.66 21.64
N GLN A 668 -26.40 -23.86 21.35
CA GLN A 668 -25.61 -24.99 20.89
C GLN A 668 -25.01 -24.77 19.49
N LYS A 669 -25.78 -24.18 18.55
CA LYS A 669 -25.26 -23.78 17.23
C LYS A 669 -24.04 -22.87 17.36
N TYR A 670 -24.08 -21.89 18.26
CA TYR A 670 -22.93 -21.01 18.49
C TYR A 670 -21.74 -21.75 19.09
N LYS A 671 -21.95 -22.53 20.15
CA LYS A 671 -20.87 -23.31 20.79
C LYS A 671 -20.15 -24.21 19.79
N ALA A 672 -20.87 -24.81 18.84
CA ALA A 672 -20.29 -25.65 17.79
C ALA A 672 -19.39 -24.89 16.78
N ARG A 673 -19.54 -23.56 16.66
CA ARG A 673 -18.79 -22.70 15.73
C ARG A 673 -17.88 -21.70 16.42
N MET A 674 -17.83 -21.69 17.76
CA MET A 674 -17.14 -20.67 18.55
C MET A 674 -15.66 -20.54 18.17
N ASP A 675 -14.97 -21.67 18.00
CA ASP A 675 -13.56 -21.68 17.62
C ASP A 675 -13.33 -21.04 16.23
N GLN A 676 -14.24 -21.24 15.27
CA GLN A 676 -14.15 -20.61 13.95
C GLN A 676 -14.29 -19.09 14.02
N PHE A 677 -15.11 -18.57 14.94
CA PHE A 677 -15.19 -17.13 15.18
C PHE A 677 -13.91 -16.61 15.82
N LEU A 678 -13.35 -17.32 16.79
CA LEU A 678 -12.11 -16.94 17.46
C LEU A 678 -10.91 -16.93 16.51
N GLU A 679 -10.78 -17.96 15.65
CA GLU A 679 -9.78 -18.01 14.57
C GLU A 679 -9.88 -16.78 13.64
N ARG A 680 -11.09 -16.23 13.51
CA ARG A 680 -11.41 -15.01 12.75
C ARG A 680 -11.41 -13.74 13.58
N ARG A 681 -10.77 -13.75 14.76
CA ARG A 681 -10.66 -12.59 15.68
C ARG A 681 -12.00 -12.02 16.14
N CYS A 682 -13.08 -12.78 15.99
CA CYS A 682 -14.43 -12.35 16.37
C CYS A 682 -14.67 -12.73 17.83
N CYS A 683 -14.13 -11.95 18.75
CA CYS A 683 -14.09 -12.30 20.17
C CYS A 683 -15.37 -11.89 20.94
N ASN A 684 -16.25 -11.08 20.35
CA ASN A 684 -17.50 -10.67 20.99
C ASN A 684 -18.61 -11.71 20.76
N HIS A 685 -18.96 -12.47 21.80
CA HIS A 685 -19.93 -13.56 21.74
C HIS A 685 -21.34 -13.11 21.29
N TYR A 686 -21.82 -11.96 21.78
CA TYR A 686 -23.14 -11.44 21.41
C TYR A 686 -23.20 -11.00 19.95
N VAL A 687 -22.13 -10.37 19.46
CA VAL A 687 -21.97 -10.01 18.05
C VAL A 687 -21.94 -11.26 17.16
N ASN A 688 -21.28 -12.34 17.58
CA ASN A 688 -21.27 -13.59 16.81
C ASN A 688 -22.65 -14.22 16.73
N LEU A 689 -23.39 -14.24 17.84
CA LEU A 689 -24.75 -14.79 17.92
C LEU A 689 -25.73 -14.07 16.99
N ILE A 690 -25.69 -12.73 16.93
CA ILE A 690 -26.58 -11.99 16.02
C ILE A 690 -26.27 -12.29 14.55
N PHE A 691 -25.01 -12.55 14.19
CA PHE A 691 -24.69 -12.94 12.82
C PHE A 691 -25.15 -14.35 12.47
N ILE A 692 -25.18 -15.29 13.43
CA ILE A 692 -25.83 -16.58 13.22
C ILE A 692 -27.34 -16.40 12.99
N PHE A 693 -27.98 -15.52 13.76
CA PHE A 693 -29.39 -15.18 13.56
C PHE A 693 -29.65 -14.59 12.17
N LEU A 694 -28.80 -13.66 11.71
CA LEU A 694 -28.96 -13.00 10.41
C LEU A 694 -28.61 -13.92 9.22
N GLU A 695 -27.70 -14.89 9.39
CA GLU A 695 -27.29 -15.85 8.36
C GLU A 695 -28.48 -16.67 7.83
N GLU A 696 -29.48 -16.96 8.67
CA GLU A 696 -30.71 -17.70 8.27
C GLU A 696 -31.52 -16.98 7.16
N SER A 697 -31.18 -15.72 6.84
CA SER A 697 -31.82 -14.89 5.81
C SER A 697 -30.89 -14.43 4.68
N GLY A 698 -29.59 -14.75 4.74
CA GLY A 698 -28.53 -14.09 3.96
C GLY A 698 -27.78 -14.96 2.96
N LYS A 699 -26.89 -14.31 2.17
CA LYS A 699 -25.96 -14.98 1.24
C LYS A 699 -24.58 -15.25 1.82
N HIS A 700 -24.17 -14.50 2.84
CA HIS A 700 -22.87 -14.62 3.49
C HIS A 700 -23.00 -15.42 4.78
N THR A 701 -21.93 -16.11 5.15
CA THR A 701 -21.91 -16.84 6.41
C THR A 701 -21.78 -15.87 7.59
N ALA A 702 -22.26 -16.30 8.76
CA ALA A 702 -22.17 -15.51 9.98
C ALA A 702 -20.72 -15.07 10.31
N ILE A 703 -19.76 -15.96 10.02
CA ILE A 703 -18.34 -15.77 10.30
C ILE A 703 -17.72 -14.72 9.39
N GLU A 704 -18.03 -14.76 8.08
CA GLU A 704 -17.56 -13.76 7.12
C GLU A 704 -18.05 -12.35 7.51
N ILE A 705 -19.33 -12.23 7.88
CA ILE A 705 -19.91 -10.95 8.27
C ILE A 705 -19.30 -10.45 9.58
N ALA A 706 -19.13 -11.33 10.58
CA ALA A 706 -18.51 -10.97 11.86
C ALA A 706 -17.07 -10.50 11.69
N GLY A 707 -16.27 -11.21 10.88
CA GLY A 707 -14.88 -10.85 10.59
C GLY A 707 -14.78 -9.50 9.90
N LYS A 708 -15.62 -9.27 8.87
CA LYS A 708 -15.73 -7.98 8.20
C LYS A 708 -16.10 -6.86 9.16
N CYS A 709 -17.12 -7.06 10.01
CA CYS A 709 -17.53 -6.05 11.00
C CYS A 709 -16.44 -5.72 12.01
N THR A 710 -15.72 -6.74 12.51
CA THR A 710 -14.63 -6.54 13.47
C THR A 710 -13.54 -5.64 12.89
N ILE A 711 -13.16 -5.85 11.63
CA ILE A 711 -12.12 -5.06 10.96
C ILE A 711 -12.60 -3.67 10.52
N THR A 712 -13.82 -3.58 10.00
CA THR A 712 -14.34 -2.34 9.38
C THR A 712 -15.04 -1.41 10.35
N HIS A 713 -15.53 -1.91 11.50
CA HIS A 713 -16.25 -1.11 12.50
C HIS A 713 -15.55 -1.06 13.85
N GLY A 714 -14.54 -1.90 14.10
CA GLY A 714 -13.69 -1.82 15.29
C GLY A 714 -14.33 -2.22 16.62
N LEU A 715 -15.67 -2.30 16.70
CA LEU A 715 -16.43 -2.56 17.93
C LEU A 715 -16.02 -1.57 19.06
N PRO A 716 -16.37 -0.28 18.92
CA PRO A 716 -15.69 0.78 19.66
C PRO A 716 -16.09 0.91 21.13
N PHE A 717 -17.08 0.14 21.60
CA PHE A 717 -17.60 0.23 22.97
C PHE A 717 -16.95 -0.80 23.89
N VAL A 718 -16.70 -0.40 25.13
CA VAL A 718 -16.12 -1.22 26.22
C VAL A 718 -17.09 -1.31 27.38
N GLU A 719 -16.87 -2.25 28.30
CA GLU A 719 -17.81 -2.46 29.42
C GLU A 719 -17.92 -1.21 30.32
N ASN A 720 -16.84 -0.44 30.46
CA ASN A 720 -16.82 0.79 31.24
C ASN A 720 -17.76 1.88 30.71
N ASP A 721 -18.14 1.84 29.43
CA ASP A 721 -19.06 2.81 28.83
C ASP A 721 -20.46 2.77 29.46
N LYS A 722 -20.87 1.61 30.01
CA LYS A 722 -22.16 1.48 30.71
C LYS A 722 -22.25 2.34 31.97
N LYS A 723 -21.10 2.76 32.52
CA LYS A 723 -21.03 3.62 33.72
C LYS A 723 -21.27 5.09 33.39
N ILE A 724 -21.26 5.46 32.11
CA ILE A 724 -21.58 6.81 31.67
C ILE A 724 -23.07 7.03 31.94
N LEU A 725 -23.38 7.82 32.97
CA LEU A 725 -24.76 8.20 33.25
C LEU A 725 -25.30 8.98 32.04
N PRO A 726 -26.49 8.64 31.50
CA PRO A 726 -27.10 9.41 30.44
C PRO A 726 -27.42 10.80 30.99
N ASN A 727 -26.59 11.79 30.63
CA ASN A 727 -26.69 13.22 30.95
C ASN A 727 -27.79 13.58 31.97
N GLY A 728 -27.52 13.31 33.24
CA GLY A 728 -28.06 14.17 34.29
C GLY A 728 -27.37 15.52 34.10
N LYS A 729 -28.14 16.58 33.83
CA LYS A 729 -27.65 17.97 33.96
C LYS A 729 -26.90 18.12 35.29
N PRO A 730 -25.88 19.00 35.37
CA PRO A 730 -25.06 19.18 36.57
C PRO A 730 -25.88 19.33 37.84
#